data_AF-A0A258ZKH0-F1
#
_entry.id   AF-A0A258ZKH0-F1
#
_cell.length_a   1.000
_cell.length_b   1.000
_cell.length_c   1.000
_cell.angle_alpha   90.00
_cell.angle_beta   90.00
_cell.angle_gamma   90.00
#
_symmetry.space_group_name_H-M   'P 1'
#
loop_
_entity.id
_entity.type
_entity.pdbx_description
1 polymer ?
#
loop_
_entity_poly.entity_id
_entity_poly.type
_entity_poly.pdbx_seq_one_letter_code
_entity_poly.pdbx_strand_id
1 'polypeptide(L)'
;MCKRDVLQLAGLLLTGLMLTACGPGGGNSGDVFPRETQTSAVVTGPNSFLLFPNPQKQDDASLQTNTTAYATAYYEAIDPNNDKDTLTKWKTANGFGSGTGTEVTVVFGDVKDLGYGRRMTARQHPTNGSLAFVVENYLVGAVASYTYSDFNVEAAVVRDSRWHVGTNGIEFSVSPCTASDPAGCSTTIKFAKFYTFDPTTGQRLLEAQLDGRGKKAMPGICINCHGGRGDPLTPATGSPTGKQLFNLVMNTASQKRGDVMANLQPLKVDSFGYSSRAGYTRAEQEANLKIINKMILSSYPISVASAFPEDTLRRTPIVYGEWPGTAAALIKNAYGGDGLPNASFADTYLPTGWSAGTAGLTAENLYKNVVVSSCRTCHILRGNQPMSELNFETYAHFSGYADRIKAHVIDRGNMPLAKIVYERLWSTTEADTLATFLTTAQSQPVRDANNAVLQPGRPVAIPGPDRTTTSPATLSAAGSLYASSYSWSKVSGTATLTNPTSVTPTLTGADGTNVLRLVVSNGTTQSTPADVTVILDSTLSPAPSAIRFSDIKAVLQSNSVGCSGAGCHDNLSATPGPPLYYTNYDRNRDASTDAIDDRWFYTELRGRINFTDIAASPLLRKPSGHHHGGAFPFDPSLATACAVAPAYPDCSPYATLGAYNAAKYKMFVNWILNGAPY
;
A
#
# COMPACT_ATOMS: atom_id res chain seq x y z
N MET A 1 20.94 -1.22 93.87
CA MET A 1 20.53 0.02 94.57
C MET A 1 20.59 1.18 93.58
N CYS A 2 19.47 1.90 93.46
CA CYS A 2 19.23 3.23 92.85
C CYS A 2 19.62 3.57 91.39
N LYS A 3 18.56 3.65 90.57
CA LYS A 3 18.08 4.80 89.76
C LYS A 3 19.09 5.60 88.92
N ARG A 4 18.84 5.70 87.61
CA ARG A 4 17.98 6.75 87.01
C ARG A 4 17.80 6.56 85.49
N ASP A 5 16.58 6.76 85.04
CA ASP A 5 16.14 6.90 83.65
C ASP A 5 16.78 8.09 82.92
N VAL A 6 16.84 8.01 81.58
CA VAL A 6 16.22 8.95 80.60
C VAL A 6 17.06 9.17 79.31
N LEU A 7 16.42 8.78 78.19
CA LEU A 7 16.48 9.26 76.80
C LEU A 7 17.58 8.86 75.77
N GLN A 8 17.05 8.41 74.63
CA GLN A 8 17.47 8.61 73.23
C GLN A 8 18.71 7.87 72.69
N LEU A 9 18.46 6.83 71.89
CA LEU A 9 18.85 6.70 70.47
C LEU A 9 18.57 5.25 70.02
N ALA A 10 17.57 5.04 69.18
CA ALA A 10 17.38 3.76 68.49
C ALA A 10 18.05 3.85 67.11
N GLY A 11 19.25 3.30 67.00
CA GLY A 11 20.01 3.23 65.75
C GLY A 11 20.81 1.93 65.68
N LEU A 12 20.55 1.17 64.61
CA LEU A 12 21.37 0.10 64.04
C LEU A 12 21.63 -1.16 64.89
N LEU A 13 21.01 -2.28 64.49
CA LEU A 13 21.68 -3.55 64.14
C LEU A 13 20.65 -4.68 64.08
N LEU A 14 20.10 -4.94 62.89
CA LEU A 14 19.54 -6.26 62.52
C LEU A 14 19.25 -6.28 61.02
N THR A 15 20.32 -6.16 60.23
CA THR A 15 20.31 -6.39 58.77
C THR A 15 21.22 -7.56 58.46
N GLY A 16 20.61 -8.72 58.22
CA GLY A 16 21.29 -9.91 57.73
C GLY A 16 20.59 -11.16 58.23
N LEU A 17 20.00 -11.91 57.29
CA LEU A 17 19.31 -13.20 57.47
C LEU A 17 17.81 -13.11 57.81
N MET A 18 17.00 -12.73 56.83
CA MET A 18 15.66 -13.29 56.57
C MET A 18 15.29 -13.05 55.09
N LEU A 19 15.98 -13.77 54.20
CA LEU A 19 15.67 -13.90 52.79
C LEU A 19 15.41 -15.39 52.54
N THR A 20 14.18 -15.85 52.79
CA THR A 20 13.49 -17.00 52.17
C THR A 20 12.26 -17.39 52.99
N ALA A 21 11.09 -16.83 52.66
CA ALA A 21 9.80 -17.51 52.79
C ALA A 21 8.73 -16.69 52.04
N CYS A 22 8.07 -17.35 51.10
CA CYS A 22 7.12 -16.81 50.14
C CYS A 22 5.91 -16.10 50.77
N GLY A 23 5.44 -15.07 50.05
CA GLY A 23 4.10 -14.50 50.17
C GLY A 23 3.85 -13.53 49.01
N PRO A 24 3.11 -13.93 47.95
CA PRO A 24 2.93 -13.16 46.73
C PRO A 24 1.88 -12.07 46.96
N GLY A 25 2.25 -10.82 46.74
CA GLY A 25 1.34 -9.68 46.95
C GLY A 25 1.74 -8.47 46.12
N GLY A 26 1.09 -8.32 44.96
CA GLY A 26 0.84 -7.02 44.35
C GLY A 26 2.04 -6.24 43.84
N GLY A 27 2.80 -6.80 42.89
CA GLY A 27 3.64 -5.97 42.02
C GLY A 27 2.75 -5.25 41.01
N ASN A 28 2.59 -3.93 41.15
CA ASN A 28 2.00 -3.09 40.11
C ASN A 28 2.73 -3.36 38.78
N SER A 29 2.02 -3.89 37.80
CA SER A 29 2.50 -4.22 36.45
C SER A 29 2.77 -2.98 35.57
N GLY A 30 3.07 -1.83 36.18
CA GLY A 30 3.12 -0.52 35.52
C GLY A 30 4.52 0.06 35.31
N ASP A 31 5.55 -0.55 35.90
CA ASP A 31 6.91 -0.03 35.80
C ASP A 31 7.61 -0.60 34.57
N VAL A 32 7.66 0.19 33.50
CA VAL A 32 8.44 -0.12 32.30
C VAL A 32 9.89 0.30 32.54
N PHE A 33 10.78 -0.67 32.77
CA PHE A 33 12.20 -0.40 32.97
C PHE A 33 12.90 -0.07 31.62
N PRO A 34 13.56 1.10 31.48
CA PRO A 34 14.14 1.58 30.21
C PRO A 34 15.33 0.79 29.66
N ARG A 35 15.76 -0.29 30.33
CA ARG A 35 17.02 -1.01 30.04
C ARG A 35 16.87 -2.52 29.97
N GLU A 36 15.67 -3.04 30.20
CA GLU A 36 15.45 -4.46 30.05
C GLU A 36 15.37 -4.78 28.57
N THR A 37 16.21 -5.70 28.10
CA THR A 37 16.13 -6.27 26.76
C THR A 37 14.72 -6.80 26.61
N GLN A 38 13.84 -6.03 25.97
CA GLN A 38 12.46 -6.44 25.83
C GLN A 38 12.46 -7.75 25.07
N THR A 39 12.18 -8.83 25.79
CA THR A 39 11.89 -10.11 25.18
C THR A 39 10.77 -9.84 24.19
N SER A 40 11.08 -9.96 22.90
CA SER A 40 10.09 -9.71 21.85
C SER A 40 8.96 -10.69 22.12
N ALA A 41 7.84 -10.19 22.62
CA ALA A 41 6.64 -10.99 22.80
C ALA A 41 6.33 -11.65 21.46
N VAL A 42 5.90 -12.92 21.49
CA VAL A 42 5.49 -13.61 20.28
C VAL A 42 4.35 -12.81 19.66
N VAL A 43 4.61 -12.26 18.48
CA VAL A 43 3.66 -11.40 17.80
C VAL A 43 2.55 -12.26 17.20
N THR A 44 1.29 -11.94 17.51
CA THR A 44 0.10 -12.56 16.92
C THR A 44 -0.49 -11.67 15.81
N GLY A 45 -1.18 -12.29 14.84
CA GLY A 45 -1.79 -11.60 13.69
C GLY A 45 -0.94 -11.62 12.40
N PRO A 46 -1.36 -10.90 11.34
CA PRO A 46 -0.64 -10.91 10.06
C PRO A 46 0.76 -10.30 10.15
N ASN A 47 1.76 -10.96 9.57
CA ASN A 47 3.12 -10.44 9.42
C ASN A 47 3.27 -9.49 8.21
N SER A 48 2.15 -8.97 7.69
CA SER A 48 2.07 -8.20 6.44
C SER A 48 1.76 -6.71 6.64
N PHE A 49 1.65 -6.22 7.88
CA PHE A 49 1.53 -4.78 8.13
C PHE A 49 2.70 -4.03 7.51
N LEU A 50 2.44 -2.81 7.03
CA LEU A 50 3.42 -1.96 6.33
C LEU A 50 4.08 -2.60 5.09
N LEU A 51 3.54 -3.73 4.58
CA LEU A 51 3.92 -4.33 3.30
C LEU A 51 2.79 -4.12 2.29
N PHE A 52 3.14 -4.14 1.00
CA PHE A 52 2.13 -4.07 -0.04
C PHE A 52 1.18 -5.27 0.07
N PRO A 53 -0.16 -5.08 -0.03
CA PRO A 53 -1.13 -6.17 0.11
C PRO A 53 -1.01 -7.27 -0.95
N ASN A 54 -0.38 -6.97 -2.10
CA ASN A 54 -0.11 -7.91 -3.20
C ASN A 54 1.35 -7.78 -3.62
N PRO A 55 2.30 -8.22 -2.79
CA PRO A 55 3.72 -8.07 -3.08
C PRO A 55 4.15 -9.09 -4.15
N GLN A 56 5.17 -8.73 -4.94
CA GLN A 56 5.79 -9.65 -5.90
C GLN A 56 6.62 -10.70 -5.16
N LYS A 57 6.07 -11.90 -5.02
CA LYS A 57 6.75 -13.05 -4.39
C LYS A 57 7.75 -13.68 -5.37
N GLN A 58 8.98 -13.87 -4.93
CA GLN A 58 10.05 -14.54 -5.67
C GLN A 58 10.02 -16.05 -5.42
N ASP A 59 10.82 -16.81 -6.18
CA ASP A 59 10.89 -18.28 -6.10
C ASP A 59 11.34 -18.78 -4.72
N ASP A 60 12.20 -18.01 -4.04
CA ASP A 60 12.65 -18.24 -2.66
C ASP A 60 11.64 -17.79 -1.59
N ALA A 61 10.42 -17.42 -2.01
CA ALA A 61 9.34 -16.84 -1.21
C ALA A 61 9.58 -15.43 -0.66
N SER A 62 10.72 -14.80 -0.93
CA SER A 62 10.96 -13.40 -0.57
C SER A 62 10.02 -12.46 -1.33
N LEU A 63 9.79 -11.27 -0.79
CA LEU A 63 8.97 -10.24 -1.43
C LEU A 63 9.90 -9.21 -2.05
N GLN A 64 9.91 -9.07 -3.37
CA GLN A 64 10.90 -8.26 -4.08
C GLN A 64 10.98 -6.83 -3.54
N THR A 65 9.83 -6.19 -3.31
CA THR A 65 9.72 -4.82 -2.78
C THR A 65 10.11 -4.69 -1.31
N ASN A 66 10.45 -5.81 -0.66
CA ASN A 66 10.91 -5.90 0.73
C ASN A 66 12.28 -6.59 0.83
N THR A 67 13.15 -6.35 -0.16
CA THR A 67 14.54 -6.85 -0.17
C THR A 67 15.53 -5.72 -0.04
N THR A 68 16.73 -6.01 0.49
CA THR A 68 17.84 -5.06 0.51
C THR A 68 18.24 -4.57 -0.89
N ALA A 69 18.11 -5.43 -1.92
CA ALA A 69 18.36 -5.06 -3.31
C ALA A 69 17.40 -3.95 -3.79
N TYR A 70 16.13 -4.02 -3.39
CA TYR A 70 15.14 -2.99 -3.69
C TYR A 70 15.49 -1.63 -3.06
N ALA A 71 15.89 -1.63 -1.79
CA ALA A 71 16.34 -0.43 -1.09
C ALA A 71 17.62 0.16 -1.68
N THR A 72 18.56 -0.71 -2.08
CA THR A 72 19.81 -0.30 -2.72
C THR A 72 19.52 0.40 -4.05
N ALA A 73 18.73 -0.23 -4.92
CA ALA A 73 18.34 0.35 -6.21
C ALA A 73 17.59 1.68 -6.02
N TYR A 74 16.75 1.80 -4.99
CA TYR A 74 16.07 3.05 -4.67
C TYR A 74 17.05 4.18 -4.34
N TYR A 75 18.00 3.93 -3.43
CA TYR A 75 18.98 4.96 -3.05
C TYR A 75 19.98 5.26 -4.16
N GLU A 76 20.38 4.28 -4.97
CA GLU A 76 21.14 4.54 -6.21
C GLU A 76 20.37 5.46 -7.16
N ALA A 77 19.03 5.38 -7.18
CA ALA A 77 18.21 6.24 -8.04
C ALA A 77 18.02 7.66 -7.48
N ILE A 78 17.86 7.85 -6.17
CA ILE A 78 17.53 9.16 -5.58
C ILE A 78 18.72 9.91 -4.95
N ASP A 79 19.80 9.20 -4.62
CA ASP A 79 21.02 9.70 -3.97
C ASP A 79 22.27 8.92 -4.48
N PRO A 80 22.56 8.97 -5.80
CA PRO A 80 23.58 8.14 -6.44
C PRO A 80 25.01 8.33 -5.90
N ASN A 81 25.31 9.51 -5.34
CA ASN A 81 26.63 9.85 -4.82
C ASN A 81 26.76 9.67 -3.30
N ASN A 82 25.70 9.18 -2.63
CA ASN A 82 25.65 9.11 -1.16
C ASN A 82 25.86 10.47 -0.49
N ASP A 83 25.32 11.53 -1.09
CA ASP A 83 25.35 12.89 -0.55
C ASP A 83 24.40 13.03 0.65
N LYS A 84 23.52 12.05 0.88
CA LYS A 84 22.55 12.02 1.99
C LYS A 84 22.49 10.66 2.73
N ASP A 85 23.61 9.96 2.80
CA ASP A 85 23.75 8.67 3.50
C ASP A 85 23.88 8.78 5.04
N THR A 86 23.87 9.99 5.59
CA THR A 86 23.79 10.23 7.04
C THR A 86 22.78 11.34 7.35
N LEU A 87 22.21 11.32 8.55
CA LEU A 87 21.26 12.34 9.00
C LEU A 87 21.87 13.74 8.94
N THR A 88 23.15 13.88 9.31
CA THR A 88 23.87 15.16 9.24
C THR A 88 23.98 15.65 7.80
N LYS A 89 24.50 14.82 6.89
CA LYS A 89 24.60 15.17 5.47
C LYS A 89 23.22 15.51 4.88
N TRP A 90 22.20 14.72 5.18
CA TRP A 90 20.83 14.95 4.72
C TRP A 90 20.26 16.27 5.25
N LYS A 91 20.48 16.60 6.54
CA LYS A 91 20.05 17.88 7.13
C LYS A 91 20.77 19.06 6.49
N THR A 92 22.09 18.96 6.30
CA THR A 92 22.90 19.98 5.63
C THR A 92 22.43 20.21 4.20
N ALA A 93 22.24 19.13 3.41
CA ALA A 93 21.76 19.22 2.03
C ALA A 93 20.37 19.87 1.92
N ASN A 94 19.54 19.75 2.95
CA ASN A 94 18.21 20.37 3.02
C ASN A 94 18.18 21.73 3.76
N GLY A 95 19.33 22.22 4.22
CA GLY A 95 19.50 23.55 4.81
C GLY A 95 18.94 23.73 6.23
N PHE A 96 18.72 22.63 6.98
CA PHE A 96 18.27 22.73 8.37
C PHE A 96 19.25 23.53 9.23
N GLY A 97 18.75 24.43 10.06
CA GLY A 97 19.57 25.29 10.91
C GLY A 97 20.37 26.37 10.16
N SER A 98 20.12 26.59 8.86
CA SER A 98 20.80 27.64 8.08
C SER A 98 20.40 29.07 8.44
N GLY A 99 19.34 29.26 9.24
CA GLY A 99 18.76 30.58 9.53
C GLY A 99 18.00 31.20 8.35
N THR A 100 17.80 30.46 7.26
CA THR A 100 17.06 30.91 6.07
C THR A 100 15.88 30.00 5.75
N GLY A 101 14.88 30.54 5.06
CA GLY A 101 13.62 29.84 4.80
C GLY A 101 12.73 29.78 6.04
N THR A 102 11.68 28.96 5.96
CA THR A 102 10.76 28.74 7.08
C THR A 102 11.09 27.41 7.71
N GLU A 103 11.39 27.39 9.01
CA GLU A 103 11.65 26.17 9.79
C GLU A 103 10.78 26.18 11.05
N VAL A 104 9.95 25.16 11.25
CA VAL A 104 9.05 25.04 12.40
C VAL A 104 9.11 23.63 12.97
N THR A 105 8.96 23.52 14.30
CA THR A 105 8.93 22.23 15.00
C THR A 105 7.59 22.02 15.67
N VAL A 106 7.08 20.80 15.58
CA VAL A 106 5.90 20.33 16.31
C VAL A 106 6.19 19.01 17.02
N VAL A 107 5.50 18.77 18.14
CA VAL A 107 5.56 17.52 18.90
C VAL A 107 4.15 17.00 19.12
N PHE A 108 3.90 15.74 18.78
CA PHE A 108 2.58 15.13 18.88
C PHE A 108 2.67 13.60 18.99
N GLY A 109 1.62 13.00 19.54
CA GLY A 109 1.40 11.56 19.57
C GLY A 109 0.63 11.10 18.35
N ASP A 110 1.13 10.09 17.66
CA ASP A 110 0.48 9.51 16.49
C ASP A 110 -0.41 8.33 16.90
N VAL A 111 -1.71 8.60 17.08
CA VAL A 111 -2.67 7.60 17.58
C VAL A 111 -3.33 6.77 16.47
N LYS A 112 -3.09 7.11 15.19
CA LYS A 112 -3.75 6.49 14.02
C LYS A 112 -2.79 5.87 13.01
N ASP A 113 -1.48 5.83 13.26
CA ASP A 113 -0.51 5.12 12.43
C ASP A 113 0.39 4.20 13.29
N LEU A 114 1.57 4.65 13.71
CA LEU A 114 2.55 3.78 14.38
C LEU A 114 2.53 3.86 15.92
N GLY A 115 1.68 4.71 16.50
CA GLY A 115 1.60 4.83 17.97
C GLY A 115 2.72 5.68 18.57
N TYR A 116 3.62 6.23 17.76
CA TYR A 116 4.81 6.93 18.25
C TYR A 116 4.51 8.33 18.77
N GLY A 117 5.30 8.77 19.74
CA GLY A 117 5.53 10.18 19.95
C GLY A 117 6.46 10.68 18.86
N ARG A 118 6.08 11.75 18.19
CA ARG A 118 6.82 12.31 17.07
C ARG A 118 7.25 13.72 17.38
N ARG A 119 8.53 14.01 17.18
CA ARG A 119 9.04 15.38 17.08
C ARG A 119 9.40 15.63 15.63
N MET A 120 8.62 16.46 14.96
CA MET A 120 8.78 16.78 13.54
C MET A 120 9.29 18.21 13.39
N THR A 121 10.41 18.38 12.71
CA THR A 121 10.87 19.69 12.24
C THR A 121 10.70 19.74 10.73
N ALA A 122 9.88 20.68 10.27
CA ALA A 122 9.61 20.92 8.86
C ALA A 122 10.38 22.16 8.40
N ARG A 123 10.88 22.10 7.17
CA ARG A 123 11.57 23.21 6.53
C ARG A 123 11.08 23.42 5.10
N GLN A 124 10.88 24.68 4.74
CA GLN A 124 10.65 25.14 3.37
C GLN A 124 11.79 26.05 2.93
N HIS A 125 12.44 25.69 1.81
CA HIS A 125 13.53 26.44 1.23
C HIS A 125 13.02 27.78 0.65
N PRO A 126 13.70 28.92 0.91
CA PRO A 126 13.16 30.25 0.63
C PRO A 126 12.97 30.57 -0.86
N THR A 127 13.86 30.08 -1.73
CA THR A 127 13.85 30.43 -3.16
C THR A 127 13.18 29.38 -4.02
N ASN A 128 13.65 28.13 -3.95
CA ASN A 128 13.12 27.05 -4.78
C ASN A 128 11.87 26.38 -4.20
N GLY A 129 11.45 26.68 -2.96
CA GLY A 129 10.26 26.10 -2.32
C GLY A 129 10.33 24.57 -2.12
N SER A 130 11.51 23.96 -2.08
CA SER A 130 11.66 22.56 -1.67
C SER A 130 11.30 22.37 -0.20
N LEU A 131 10.73 21.22 0.11
CA LEU A 131 10.28 20.88 1.47
C LEU A 131 11.16 19.76 2.02
N ALA A 132 11.45 19.81 3.32
CA ALA A 132 12.13 18.74 4.03
C ALA A 132 11.56 18.58 5.45
N PHE A 133 11.44 17.34 5.90
CA PHE A 133 10.89 16.98 7.20
C PHE A 133 11.83 15.99 7.89
N VAL A 134 12.30 16.33 9.08
CA VAL A 134 12.96 15.38 9.97
C VAL A 134 11.98 14.99 11.08
N VAL A 135 11.75 13.70 11.26
CA VAL A 135 10.80 13.16 12.22
C VAL A 135 11.52 12.18 13.15
N GLU A 136 11.78 12.62 14.38
CA GLU A 136 12.26 11.77 15.46
C GLU A 136 11.08 10.98 16.03
N ASN A 137 11.20 9.65 16.12
CA ASN A 137 10.13 8.77 16.56
C ASN A 137 10.47 8.13 17.91
N TYR A 138 9.53 8.20 18.85
CA TYR A 138 9.68 7.73 20.22
C TYR A 138 8.61 6.69 20.56
N LEU A 139 9.02 5.56 21.13
CA LEU A 139 8.13 4.50 21.58
C LEU A 139 8.54 4.02 22.97
N VAL A 140 7.66 4.17 23.95
CA VAL A 140 7.78 3.67 25.31
C VAL A 140 7.06 2.32 25.38
N GLY A 141 7.80 1.24 25.64
CA GLY A 141 7.29 -0.14 25.54
C GLY A 141 7.77 -0.88 24.29
N ALA A 142 7.28 -2.10 24.06
CA ALA A 142 7.82 -2.98 23.02
C ALA A 142 7.23 -2.80 21.63
N VAL A 143 8.12 -2.72 20.63
CA VAL A 143 7.75 -2.56 19.20
C VAL A 143 6.84 -3.72 18.73
N ALA A 144 7.05 -4.94 19.24
CA ALA A 144 6.21 -6.11 18.94
C ALA A 144 4.74 -5.94 19.34
N SER A 145 4.50 -5.27 20.47
CA SER A 145 3.19 -5.02 21.06
C SER A 145 2.72 -3.58 20.82
N TYR A 146 3.30 -2.86 19.85
CA TYR A 146 3.13 -1.42 19.76
C TYR A 146 1.65 -1.02 19.77
N THR A 147 1.34 -0.11 20.69
CA THR A 147 0.07 0.60 20.84
C THR A 147 0.41 2.05 21.14
N TYR A 148 -0.53 2.95 20.90
CA TYR A 148 -0.36 4.33 21.33
C TYR A 148 -0.47 4.41 22.86
N SER A 149 0.44 5.17 23.48
CA SER A 149 0.41 5.57 24.88
C SER A 149 0.84 7.03 24.99
N ASP A 150 0.27 7.77 25.93
CA ASP A 150 0.66 9.17 26.18
C ASP A 150 2.11 9.31 26.64
N PHE A 151 2.72 8.24 27.18
CA PHE A 151 4.16 8.24 27.47
C PHE A 151 5.02 8.43 26.22
N ASN A 152 4.53 8.03 25.04
CA ASN A 152 5.26 8.18 23.79
C ASN A 152 5.42 9.67 23.44
N VAL A 153 4.34 10.47 23.54
CA VAL A 153 4.43 11.92 23.30
C VAL A 153 5.28 12.61 24.37
N GLU A 154 5.21 12.19 25.63
CA GLU A 154 6.07 12.72 26.69
C GLU A 154 7.55 12.44 26.44
N ALA A 155 7.90 11.23 25.97
CA ALA A 155 9.27 10.90 25.58
C ALA A 155 9.77 11.78 24.42
N ALA A 156 8.91 12.11 23.46
CA ALA A 156 9.22 13.03 22.36
C ALA A 156 9.39 14.49 22.82
N VAL A 157 8.60 14.92 23.82
CA VAL A 157 8.71 16.25 24.43
C VAL A 157 10.10 16.44 25.06
N VAL A 158 10.55 15.48 25.87
CA VAL A 158 11.86 15.55 26.55
C VAL A 158 13.02 15.03 25.69
N ARG A 159 12.72 14.48 24.51
CA ARG A 159 13.68 13.84 23.58
C ARG A 159 14.51 12.76 24.26
N ASP A 160 13.84 11.86 24.97
CA ASP A 160 14.49 10.80 25.72
C ASP A 160 15.13 9.77 24.78
N SER A 161 16.47 9.80 24.69
CA SER A 161 17.25 8.91 23.81
C SER A 161 17.03 7.42 24.08
N ARG A 162 16.56 7.04 25.29
CA ARG A 162 16.26 5.64 25.63
C ARG A 162 15.08 5.09 24.82
N TRP A 163 14.18 5.97 24.39
CA TRP A 163 12.96 5.63 23.69
C TRP A 163 12.98 6.07 22.22
N HIS A 164 14.08 6.64 21.73
CA HIS A 164 14.23 7.08 20.35
C HIS A 164 14.48 5.86 19.44
N VAL A 165 13.46 5.44 18.69
CA VAL A 165 13.49 4.21 17.88
C VAL A 165 13.90 4.43 16.43
N GLY A 166 13.93 5.68 15.96
CA GLY A 166 14.41 5.99 14.62
C GLY A 166 14.07 7.41 14.17
N THR A 167 14.84 7.91 13.20
CA THR A 167 14.59 9.21 12.57
C THR A 167 14.25 9.03 11.10
N ASN A 168 13.10 9.56 10.67
CA ASN A 168 12.73 9.60 9.25
C ASN A 168 13.10 10.96 8.64
N GLY A 169 13.65 10.94 7.44
CA GLY A 169 13.83 12.11 6.59
C GLY A 169 12.92 12.02 5.37
N ILE A 170 12.12 13.06 5.12
CA ILE A 170 11.26 13.15 3.94
C ILE A 170 11.62 14.44 3.22
N GLU A 171 11.92 14.39 1.92
CA GLU A 171 12.15 15.60 1.11
C GLU A 171 11.22 15.63 -0.11
N PHE A 172 10.70 16.81 -0.44
CA PHE A 172 10.04 17.10 -1.71
C PHE A 172 10.92 18.06 -2.49
N SER A 173 11.76 17.50 -3.35
CA SER A 173 12.85 18.20 -4.01
C SER A 173 13.16 17.61 -5.38
N VAL A 174 13.86 18.37 -6.21
CA VAL A 174 14.37 17.90 -7.52
C VAL A 174 15.47 16.86 -7.34
N SER A 175 15.73 16.04 -8.34
CA SER A 175 16.85 15.08 -8.35
C SER A 175 17.61 15.21 -9.67
N PRO A 176 18.95 15.13 -9.68
CA PRO A 176 19.72 15.04 -10.92
C PRO A 176 19.34 13.78 -11.71
N CYS A 177 19.27 13.89 -13.03
CA CYS A 177 19.13 12.74 -13.90
C CYS A 177 20.47 11.99 -14.02
N THR A 178 20.40 10.67 -14.07
CA THR A 178 21.55 9.77 -14.21
C THR A 178 21.49 9.02 -15.53
N ALA A 179 22.55 8.27 -15.88
CA ALA A 179 22.55 7.41 -17.06
C ALA A 179 21.44 6.34 -17.02
N SER A 180 20.95 5.98 -15.83
CA SER A 180 19.87 5.02 -15.63
C SER A 180 18.47 5.58 -15.90
N ASP A 181 18.31 6.90 -16.00
CA ASP A 181 17.02 7.55 -16.21
C ASP A 181 16.69 7.70 -17.72
N PRO A 182 15.41 7.78 -18.13
CA PRO A 182 15.01 8.04 -19.52
C PRO A 182 15.44 9.43 -20.03
N ALA A 183 15.43 9.62 -21.35
CA ALA A 183 15.76 10.91 -21.97
C ALA A 183 14.81 12.04 -21.52
N GLY A 184 13.56 11.71 -21.21
CA GLY A 184 12.56 12.64 -20.71
C GLY A 184 12.69 13.01 -19.23
N CYS A 185 13.70 12.50 -18.52
CA CYS A 185 13.93 12.82 -17.11
C CYS A 185 14.06 14.32 -16.88
N SER A 186 13.34 14.82 -15.88
CA SER A 186 13.32 16.24 -15.52
C SER A 186 14.14 16.51 -14.26
N THR A 187 15.01 17.50 -14.35
CA THR A 187 15.80 18.04 -13.22
C THR A 187 15.08 19.19 -12.50
N THR A 188 13.87 19.56 -12.93
CA THR A 188 13.11 20.69 -12.37
C THR A 188 11.84 20.25 -11.63
N ILE A 189 11.36 19.03 -11.88
CA ILE A 189 10.20 18.47 -11.21
C ILE A 189 10.62 17.88 -9.86
N LYS A 190 9.94 18.33 -8.80
CA LYS A 190 10.12 17.80 -7.45
C LYS A 190 9.22 16.59 -7.23
N PHE A 191 9.71 15.64 -6.44
CA PHE A 191 8.93 14.49 -5.98
C PHE A 191 9.35 14.11 -4.56
N ALA A 192 8.52 13.32 -3.87
CA ALA A 192 8.76 12.89 -2.51
C ALA A 192 9.83 11.77 -2.46
N LYS A 193 10.80 11.92 -1.56
CA LYS A 193 11.87 10.94 -1.32
C LYS A 193 11.95 10.61 0.16
N PHE A 194 12.26 9.36 0.49
CA PHE A 194 12.18 8.82 1.84
C PHE A 194 13.51 8.27 2.31
N TYR A 195 13.91 8.69 3.50
CA TYR A 195 15.11 8.28 4.19
C TYR A 195 14.72 7.84 5.60
N THR A 196 15.43 6.84 6.12
CA THR A 196 15.36 6.49 7.52
C THR A 196 16.77 6.33 8.06
N PHE A 197 16.99 6.84 9.25
CA PHE A 197 18.32 6.96 9.86
C PHE A 197 18.31 6.28 11.21
N ASP A 198 19.41 5.59 11.48
CA ASP A 198 19.67 4.99 12.77
C ASP A 198 19.67 6.08 13.87
N PRO A 199 18.91 5.88 14.96
CA PRO A 199 18.71 6.91 15.98
C PRO A 199 19.98 7.22 16.79
N THR A 200 20.99 6.34 16.74
CA THR A 200 22.23 6.45 17.51
C THR A 200 23.38 6.97 16.66
N THR A 201 23.61 6.34 15.51
CA THR A 201 24.74 6.61 14.61
C THR A 201 24.41 7.65 13.54
N GLY A 202 23.13 7.90 13.27
CA GLY A 202 22.68 8.76 12.18
C GLY A 202 22.94 8.20 10.79
N GLN A 203 23.38 6.94 10.65
CA GLN A 203 23.60 6.31 9.35
C GLN A 203 22.27 6.01 8.65
N ARG A 204 22.21 6.17 7.33
CA ARG A 204 21.04 5.80 6.53
C ARG A 204 20.88 4.28 6.56
N LEU A 205 19.66 3.85 6.86
CA LEU A 205 19.29 2.44 6.88
C LEU A 205 18.64 2.04 5.55
N LEU A 206 18.93 0.83 5.09
CA LEU A 206 18.23 0.21 3.95
C LEU A 206 16.91 -0.43 4.39
N GLU A 207 16.79 -0.78 5.66
CA GLU A 207 15.64 -1.46 6.23
C GLU A 207 15.36 -0.94 7.65
N ALA A 208 14.09 -0.87 8.03
CA ALA A 208 13.67 -0.44 9.36
C ALA A 208 12.69 -1.43 9.99
N GLN A 209 12.70 -1.54 11.31
CA GLN A 209 11.75 -2.35 12.08
C GLN A 209 10.82 -1.42 12.87
N LEU A 210 9.66 -1.10 12.30
CA LEU A 210 8.70 -0.17 12.92
C LEU A 210 7.56 -0.85 13.67
N ASP A 211 7.29 -2.13 13.39
CA ASP A 211 6.08 -2.82 13.86
C ASP A 211 6.39 -4.12 14.63
N GLY A 212 7.68 -4.35 14.92
CA GLY A 212 8.16 -5.53 15.64
C GLY A 212 8.02 -6.85 14.87
N ARG A 213 7.62 -6.80 13.58
CA ARG A 213 7.34 -7.97 12.72
C ARG A 213 8.42 -8.14 11.65
N GLY A 214 9.68 -8.06 12.08
CA GLY A 214 10.83 -8.10 11.18
C GLY A 214 11.11 -6.78 10.46
N LYS A 215 12.30 -6.70 9.86
CA LYS A 215 12.75 -5.53 9.09
C LYS A 215 11.99 -5.42 7.77
N LYS A 216 11.79 -4.18 7.33
CA LYS A 216 11.15 -3.87 6.06
C LYS A 216 12.01 -2.91 5.26
N ALA A 217 12.16 -3.19 3.98
CA ALA A 217 13.06 -2.45 3.10
C ALA A 217 12.48 -1.09 2.69
N MET A 218 13.37 -0.12 2.53
CA MET A 218 13.06 1.17 1.94
C MET A 218 12.86 1.05 0.42
N PRO A 219 12.04 1.92 -0.21
CA PRO A 219 11.14 2.90 0.41
C PRO A 219 9.79 2.28 0.84
N GLY A 220 9.60 0.96 0.66
CA GLY A 220 8.33 0.25 0.79
C GLY A 220 7.55 0.60 2.05
N ILE A 221 8.24 0.63 3.19
CA ILE A 221 7.66 0.96 4.49
C ILE A 221 7.03 2.36 4.54
N CYS A 222 7.63 3.37 3.89
CA CYS A 222 7.12 4.74 3.87
C CYS A 222 6.03 4.91 2.81
N ILE A 223 6.24 4.37 1.61
CA ILE A 223 5.34 4.60 0.48
C ILE A 223 4.01 3.86 0.65
N ASN A 224 3.94 2.89 1.56
CA ASN A 224 2.69 2.29 2.01
C ASN A 224 1.75 3.29 2.69
N CYS A 225 2.30 4.22 3.48
CA CYS A 225 1.54 5.30 4.10
C CYS A 225 1.42 6.53 3.20
N HIS A 226 2.43 6.80 2.36
CA HIS A 226 2.51 7.99 1.51
C HIS A 226 1.94 7.83 0.09
N GLY A 227 1.24 6.73 -0.19
CA GLY A 227 0.51 6.59 -1.45
C GLY A 227 1.31 6.10 -2.65
N GLY A 228 2.64 5.93 -2.51
CA GLY A 228 3.52 5.56 -3.62
C GLY A 228 3.39 4.11 -4.11
N ARG A 229 3.93 3.86 -5.30
CA ARG A 229 3.89 2.56 -5.99
C ARG A 229 5.07 1.65 -5.62
N GLY A 230 4.78 0.37 -5.40
CA GLY A 230 5.78 -0.69 -5.20
C GLY A 230 5.87 -1.57 -6.44
N ASP A 231 6.53 -1.08 -7.48
CA ASP A 231 6.67 -1.76 -8.76
C ASP A 231 7.99 -2.57 -8.79
N PRO A 232 8.08 -3.68 -9.55
CA PRO A 232 9.27 -4.54 -9.56
C PRO A 232 10.53 -3.82 -10.08
N LEU A 233 11.72 -4.27 -9.67
CA LEU A 233 12.97 -3.80 -10.26
C LEU A 233 13.05 -4.16 -11.75
N THR A 234 13.64 -3.29 -12.55
CA THR A 234 13.98 -3.59 -13.94
C THR A 234 15.25 -4.47 -14.02
N PRO A 235 15.36 -5.36 -15.02
CA PRO A 235 16.49 -6.29 -15.14
C PRO A 235 17.87 -5.62 -15.18
N ALA A 236 18.90 -6.37 -14.76
CA ALA A 236 20.29 -5.93 -14.84
C ALA A 236 20.88 -6.01 -16.27
N THR A 237 20.44 -7.00 -17.06
CA THR A 237 20.87 -7.15 -18.44
C THR A 237 20.45 -5.95 -19.27
N GLY A 238 21.42 -5.32 -19.95
CA GLY A 238 21.21 -4.09 -20.73
C GLY A 238 21.11 -2.81 -19.89
N SER A 239 21.17 -2.91 -18.56
CA SER A 239 21.22 -1.72 -17.71
C SER A 239 22.55 -0.98 -17.90
N PRO A 240 22.56 0.36 -17.98
CA PRO A 240 23.79 1.16 -18.05
C PRO A 240 24.78 0.92 -16.89
N THR A 241 24.31 0.39 -15.76
CA THR A 241 25.14 0.10 -14.57
C THR A 241 25.49 -1.38 -14.42
N GLY A 242 24.95 -2.26 -15.27
CA GLY A 242 25.03 -3.71 -15.09
C GLY A 242 24.30 -4.23 -13.84
N LYS A 243 23.52 -3.38 -13.16
CA LYS A 243 22.71 -3.72 -11.97
C LYS A 243 21.23 -3.62 -12.27
N GLN A 244 20.42 -4.30 -11.48
CA GLN A 244 18.97 -4.06 -11.46
C GLN A 244 18.71 -2.60 -11.10
N LEU A 245 17.83 -1.94 -11.85
CA LEU A 245 17.48 -0.54 -11.59
C LEU A 245 16.13 -0.45 -10.88
N PHE A 246 15.97 0.59 -10.08
CA PHE A 246 14.68 0.92 -9.49
C PHE A 246 13.68 1.25 -10.59
N ASN A 247 12.42 0.82 -10.44
CA ASN A 247 11.42 0.92 -11.50
C ASN A 247 11.24 2.36 -12.01
N LEU A 248 10.94 2.50 -13.30
CA LEU A 248 10.48 3.76 -13.88
C LEU A 248 8.95 3.79 -13.86
N VAL A 249 8.37 4.80 -13.22
CA VAL A 249 6.91 5.03 -13.30
C VAL A 249 6.65 5.94 -14.49
N MET A 250 6.20 5.33 -15.59
CA MET A 250 6.06 5.96 -16.91
C MET A 250 5.14 7.18 -16.93
N ASN A 251 4.20 7.28 -15.99
CA ASN A 251 3.23 8.38 -15.92
C ASN A 251 3.60 9.46 -14.90
N THR A 252 4.84 9.47 -14.40
CA THR A 252 5.35 10.56 -13.55
C THR A 252 5.69 11.79 -14.38
N ALA A 253 5.49 12.99 -13.84
CA ALA A 253 5.98 14.22 -14.48
C ALA A 253 7.51 14.34 -14.41
N SER A 254 8.15 13.73 -13.41
CA SER A 254 9.61 13.78 -13.28
C SER A 254 10.32 12.87 -14.29
N GLN A 255 9.67 11.79 -14.76
CA GLN A 255 10.30 10.74 -15.56
C GLN A 255 11.62 10.25 -14.94
N LYS A 256 11.71 10.27 -13.60
CA LYS A 256 12.92 9.96 -12.83
C LYS A 256 12.74 8.62 -12.12
N ARG A 257 13.69 7.71 -12.25
CA ARG A 257 13.71 6.49 -11.40
C ARG A 257 13.86 6.91 -9.94
N GLY A 258 13.06 6.28 -9.08
CA GLY A 258 12.94 6.66 -7.67
C GLY A 258 11.73 7.56 -7.38
N ASP A 259 11.12 8.18 -8.39
CA ASP A 259 9.80 8.79 -8.25
C ASP A 259 8.73 7.69 -8.29
N VAL A 260 8.18 7.41 -7.11
CA VAL A 260 7.13 6.40 -6.89
C VAL A 260 5.73 7.00 -6.91
N MET A 261 5.57 8.29 -7.28
CA MET A 261 4.33 9.06 -7.15
C MET A 261 3.76 9.10 -5.73
N ALA A 262 4.64 9.16 -4.73
CA ALA A 262 4.23 9.34 -3.34
C ALA A 262 3.90 10.80 -3.02
N ASN A 263 3.01 11.01 -2.05
CA ASN A 263 2.50 12.32 -1.66
C ASN A 263 2.82 12.64 -0.20
N LEU A 264 2.96 13.92 0.13
CA LEU A 264 3.09 14.38 1.51
C LEU A 264 1.73 14.40 2.20
N GLN A 265 1.64 13.84 3.40
CA GLN A 265 0.38 13.63 4.10
C GLN A 265 -0.12 14.88 4.84
N PRO A 266 -1.39 15.28 4.69
CA PRO A 266 -2.00 16.29 5.57
C PRO A 266 -1.85 15.93 7.05
N LEU A 267 -1.36 16.88 7.85
CA LEU A 267 -1.32 16.72 9.31
C LEU A 267 -2.73 16.94 9.87
N LYS A 268 -3.35 15.84 10.26
CA LYS A 268 -4.70 15.77 10.83
C LYS A 268 -4.67 16.08 12.33
N VAL A 269 -4.75 17.37 12.63
CA VAL A 269 -4.65 17.93 13.99
C VAL A 269 -5.64 17.28 14.96
N ASP A 270 -6.86 16.97 14.47
CA ASP A 270 -7.95 16.29 15.21
C ASP A 270 -7.57 14.89 15.70
N SER A 271 -6.59 14.27 15.05
CA SER A 271 -6.24 12.87 15.27
C SER A 271 -4.97 12.66 16.09
N PHE A 272 -4.27 13.72 16.49
CA PHE A 272 -3.05 13.56 17.28
C PHE A 272 -3.31 13.58 18.79
N GLY A 273 -2.45 12.90 19.53
CA GLY A 273 -2.31 13.06 20.97
C GLY A 273 -1.39 14.25 21.27
N TYR A 274 -1.64 14.97 22.36
CA TYR A 274 -0.85 16.14 22.76
C TYR A 274 -0.46 16.01 24.23
N SER A 275 0.69 16.59 24.57
CA SER A 275 1.08 16.72 25.98
C SER A 275 0.25 17.80 26.65
N SER A 276 0.04 17.66 27.96
CA SER A 276 -0.54 18.72 28.80
C SER A 276 0.49 19.76 29.26
N ARG A 277 1.77 19.57 28.94
CA ARG A 277 2.85 20.50 29.30
C ARG A 277 2.78 21.78 28.48
N ALA A 278 3.08 22.89 29.16
CA ALA A 278 3.22 24.20 28.51
C ALA A 278 4.21 24.14 27.34
N GLY A 279 3.84 24.76 26.22
CA GLY A 279 4.54 24.70 24.94
C GLY A 279 4.18 23.51 24.05
N TYR A 280 3.46 22.50 24.55
CA TYR A 280 3.18 21.24 23.83
C TYR A 280 1.70 20.86 23.80
N THR A 281 0.82 21.73 24.30
CA THR A 281 -0.62 21.54 24.18
C THR A 281 -1.07 21.69 22.73
N ARG A 282 -2.23 21.13 22.38
CA ARG A 282 -2.83 21.28 21.05
C ARG A 282 -2.89 22.75 20.60
N ALA A 283 -3.37 23.62 21.48
CA ALA A 283 -3.53 25.05 21.19
C ALA A 283 -2.20 25.74 20.84
N GLU A 284 -1.10 25.33 21.48
CA GLU A 284 0.24 25.88 21.23
C GLU A 284 0.90 25.28 19.98
N GLN A 285 0.57 24.04 19.63
CA GLN A 285 1.11 23.34 18.46
C GLN A 285 0.38 23.69 17.16
N GLU A 286 -0.90 24.04 17.22
CA GLU A 286 -1.79 24.22 16.07
C GLU A 286 -1.29 25.26 15.05
N ALA A 287 -0.72 26.38 15.50
CA ALA A 287 -0.18 27.40 14.61
C ALA A 287 0.95 26.86 13.72
N ASN A 288 1.88 26.09 14.31
CA ASN A 288 2.95 25.46 13.57
C ASN A 288 2.44 24.30 12.69
N LEU A 289 1.45 23.54 13.16
CA LEU A 289 0.79 22.52 12.34
C LEU A 289 0.11 23.12 11.10
N LYS A 290 -0.52 24.31 11.23
CA LYS A 290 -1.09 25.04 10.11
C LYS A 290 -0.02 25.50 9.11
N ILE A 291 1.13 25.98 9.60
CA ILE A 291 2.28 26.32 8.74
C ILE A 291 2.72 25.09 7.94
N ILE A 292 2.86 23.93 8.59
CA ILE A 292 3.26 22.69 7.93
C ILE A 292 2.23 22.24 6.90
N ASN A 293 0.95 22.27 7.24
CA ASN A 293 -0.13 21.96 6.30
C ASN A 293 -0.10 22.89 5.07
N LYS A 294 0.18 24.19 5.26
CA LYS A 294 0.39 25.13 4.15
C LYS A 294 1.61 24.78 3.30
N MET A 295 2.73 24.36 3.90
CA MET A 295 3.89 23.86 3.15
C MET A 295 3.50 22.66 2.29
N ILE A 296 2.77 21.71 2.85
CA ILE A 296 2.35 20.47 2.17
C ILE A 296 1.49 20.75 0.94
N LEU A 297 0.65 21.81 0.94
CA LEU A 297 -0.08 22.21 -0.27
C LEU A 297 0.85 22.39 -1.48
N SER A 298 2.07 22.90 -1.27
CA SER A 298 3.07 23.12 -2.32
C SER A 298 3.55 21.84 -3.00
N SER A 299 3.34 20.65 -2.40
CA SER A 299 3.68 19.38 -3.04
C SER A 299 2.59 18.83 -3.95
N TYR A 300 1.40 19.42 -3.95
CA TYR A 300 0.28 18.97 -4.78
C TYR A 300 0.14 19.83 -6.03
N PRO A 301 0.06 19.23 -7.23
CA PRO A 301 -0.20 19.99 -8.43
C PRO A 301 -1.64 20.54 -8.42
N ILE A 302 -1.92 21.54 -9.26
CA ILE A 302 -3.26 22.14 -9.39
C ILE A 302 -3.62 22.31 -10.87
N SER A 303 -4.86 21.98 -11.24
CA SER A 303 -5.30 22.01 -12.64
C SER A 303 -5.44 23.43 -13.20
N VAL A 304 -5.82 24.38 -12.34
CA VAL A 304 -6.01 25.79 -12.67
C VAL A 304 -5.16 26.62 -11.73
N ALA A 305 -4.41 27.57 -12.28
CA ALA A 305 -3.63 28.51 -11.47
C ALA A 305 -4.56 29.28 -10.52
N SER A 306 -4.14 29.42 -9.27
CA SER A 306 -4.89 30.06 -8.21
C SER A 306 -4.17 31.34 -7.78
N ALA A 307 -4.93 32.39 -7.50
CA ALA A 307 -4.41 33.65 -6.96
C ALA A 307 -4.17 33.58 -5.44
N PHE A 308 -4.58 32.51 -4.77
CA PHE A 308 -4.45 32.39 -3.32
C PHE A 308 -2.98 32.13 -2.91
N PRO A 309 -2.46 32.82 -1.88
CA PRO A 309 -1.04 32.75 -1.51
C PRO A 309 -0.52 31.35 -1.17
N GLU A 310 -1.37 30.45 -0.67
CA GLU A 310 -1.00 29.06 -0.37
C GLU A 310 -0.79 28.20 -1.62
N ASP A 311 -1.28 28.62 -2.79
CA ASP A 311 -1.15 27.86 -4.04
C ASP A 311 0.02 28.35 -4.91
N THR A 312 0.73 29.42 -4.54
CA THR A 312 1.78 30.04 -5.37
C THR A 312 2.90 29.07 -5.76
N LEU A 313 3.18 28.06 -4.94
CA LEU A 313 4.22 27.06 -5.20
C LEU A 313 3.68 25.76 -5.83
N ARG A 314 2.37 25.66 -6.06
CA ARG A 314 1.75 24.48 -6.67
C ARG A 314 2.00 24.49 -8.17
N ARG A 315 2.47 23.35 -8.69
CA ARG A 315 2.86 23.24 -10.09
C ARG A 315 1.63 23.27 -11.00
N THR A 316 1.72 24.07 -12.07
CA THR A 316 0.75 24.16 -13.18
C THR A 316 1.49 24.28 -14.53
N PRO A 317 0.93 23.78 -15.65
CA PRO A 317 -0.23 22.88 -15.70
C PRO A 317 0.13 21.50 -15.14
N ILE A 318 -0.88 20.74 -14.72
CA ILE A 318 -0.68 19.33 -14.40
C ILE A 318 -0.32 18.57 -15.68
N VAL A 319 0.65 17.67 -15.59
CA VAL A 319 0.90 16.68 -16.64
C VAL A 319 -0.16 15.59 -16.48
N TYR A 320 -0.71 15.08 -17.57
CA TYR A 320 -1.69 13.99 -17.53
C TYR A 320 -1.11 12.81 -16.72
N GLY A 321 -1.94 12.06 -15.99
CA GLY A 321 -1.49 11.05 -15.03
C GLY A 321 -1.15 11.59 -13.64
N GLU A 322 -0.79 12.87 -13.48
CA GLU A 322 -0.69 13.47 -12.15
C GLU A 322 -2.07 13.74 -11.57
N TRP A 323 -2.20 13.48 -10.28
CA TRP A 323 -3.44 13.67 -9.56
C TRP A 323 -3.32 14.90 -8.65
N PRO A 324 -4.20 15.92 -8.80
CA PRO A 324 -4.17 17.11 -7.94
C PRO A 324 -4.49 16.80 -6.47
N GLY A 325 -4.95 15.57 -6.19
CA GLY A 325 -5.20 15.10 -4.84
C GLY A 325 -6.50 15.66 -4.26
N THR A 326 -7.13 14.91 -3.35
CA THR A 326 -8.14 15.47 -2.44
C THR A 326 -7.54 15.83 -1.09
N ALA A 327 -6.30 15.43 -0.83
CA ALA A 327 -5.51 15.85 0.32
C ALA A 327 -5.33 17.38 0.38
N ALA A 328 -5.10 18.06 -0.76
CA ALA A 328 -5.02 19.51 -0.80
C ALA A 328 -6.36 20.18 -0.44
N ALA A 329 -7.48 19.64 -0.94
CA ALA A 329 -8.81 20.10 -0.58
C ALA A 329 -9.11 19.87 0.91
N LEU A 330 -8.72 18.71 1.46
CA LEU A 330 -8.84 18.42 2.89
C LEU A 330 -8.12 19.47 3.74
N ILE A 331 -6.86 19.81 3.40
CA ILE A 331 -6.10 20.84 4.11
C ILE A 331 -6.84 22.18 4.06
N LYS A 332 -7.24 22.63 2.86
CA LYS A 332 -7.92 23.91 2.70
C LYS A 332 -9.22 23.98 3.50
N ASN A 333 -10.06 22.97 3.35
CA ASN A 333 -11.35 22.92 4.05
C ASN A 333 -11.20 22.84 5.57
N ALA A 334 -10.18 22.14 6.08
CA ALA A 334 -9.89 22.11 7.50
C ALA A 334 -9.53 23.49 8.08
N TYR A 335 -9.11 24.45 7.25
CA TYR A 335 -8.84 25.83 7.67
C TYR A 335 -9.83 26.86 7.08
N GLY A 336 -11.03 26.41 6.69
CA GLY A 336 -12.11 27.32 6.25
C GLY A 336 -12.12 27.65 4.76
N GLY A 337 -11.37 26.92 3.94
CA GLY A 337 -11.32 27.07 2.48
C GLY A 337 -10.09 27.86 2.00
N ASP A 338 -10.21 28.43 0.80
CA ASP A 338 -9.16 29.23 0.19
C ASP A 338 -8.78 30.44 1.05
N GLY A 339 -7.48 30.77 1.08
CA GLY A 339 -6.90 31.77 1.98
C GLY A 339 -6.67 31.27 3.41
N LEU A 340 -7.16 30.06 3.75
CA LEU A 340 -7.00 29.41 5.04
C LEU A 340 -7.38 30.33 6.23
N PRO A 341 -8.58 30.94 6.26
CA PRO A 341 -8.93 31.99 7.23
C PRO A 341 -8.94 31.52 8.70
N ASN A 342 -9.22 30.25 8.97
CA ASN A 342 -9.32 29.76 10.35
C ASN A 342 -7.93 29.57 10.97
N ALA A 343 -7.70 30.13 12.15
CA ALA A 343 -6.45 29.92 12.89
C ALA A 343 -6.27 28.47 13.34
N SER A 344 -7.37 27.82 13.74
CA SER A 344 -7.43 26.44 14.22
C SER A 344 -7.98 25.48 13.16
N PHE A 345 -7.64 24.20 13.33
CA PHE A 345 -8.11 23.12 12.47
C PHE A 345 -9.57 22.77 12.79
N ALA A 346 -10.39 22.58 11.75
CA ALA A 346 -11.78 22.16 11.87
C ALA A 346 -11.87 20.62 11.92
N ASP A 347 -12.19 20.09 13.10
CA ASP A 347 -12.25 18.63 13.35
C ASP A 347 -13.44 17.93 12.67
N THR A 348 -14.37 18.69 12.10
CA THR A 348 -15.67 18.19 11.60
C THR A 348 -15.75 18.09 10.08
N TYR A 349 -14.61 18.21 9.37
CA TYR A 349 -14.63 18.21 7.91
C TYR A 349 -15.26 16.94 7.31
N LEU A 350 -16.28 17.17 6.48
CA LEU A 350 -17.03 16.17 5.73
C LEU A 350 -17.03 16.57 4.25
N PRO A 351 -16.47 15.76 3.34
CA PRO A 351 -16.55 16.02 1.91
C PRO A 351 -18.01 16.01 1.44
N THR A 352 -18.33 16.89 0.48
CA THR A 352 -19.68 17.00 -0.08
C THR A 352 -20.20 15.66 -0.61
N GLY A 353 -19.33 14.87 -1.26
CA GLY A 353 -19.65 13.54 -1.80
C GLY A 353 -20.00 12.46 -0.77
N TRP A 354 -19.89 12.77 0.52
CA TRP A 354 -20.29 11.93 1.65
C TRP A 354 -21.42 12.54 2.50
N SER A 355 -21.83 13.78 2.21
CA SER A 355 -22.84 14.47 3.00
C SER A 355 -24.20 13.78 2.89
N ALA A 356 -25.01 13.87 3.96
CA ALA A 356 -26.36 13.33 3.98
C ALA A 356 -27.23 13.87 2.83
N GLY A 357 -27.03 15.13 2.43
CA GLY A 357 -27.74 15.75 1.32
C GLY A 357 -27.36 15.20 -0.06
N THR A 358 -26.19 14.55 -0.21
CA THR A 358 -25.71 14.00 -1.48
C THR A 358 -25.77 12.48 -1.53
N ALA A 359 -25.38 11.80 -0.45
CA ALA A 359 -25.22 10.34 -0.40
C ALA A 359 -26.14 9.66 0.63
N GLY A 360 -26.93 10.42 1.40
CA GLY A 360 -27.81 9.92 2.45
C GLY A 360 -27.11 9.72 3.80
N LEU A 361 -27.91 9.66 4.88
CA LEU A 361 -27.41 9.59 6.26
C LEU A 361 -26.56 8.33 6.54
N THR A 362 -26.91 7.20 5.93
CA THR A 362 -26.14 5.96 6.09
C THR A 362 -24.72 6.09 5.53
N ALA A 363 -24.56 6.76 4.38
CA ALA A 363 -23.24 7.01 3.79
C ALA A 363 -22.41 7.97 4.64
N GLU A 364 -23.03 9.02 5.17
CA GLU A 364 -22.36 9.96 6.08
C GLU A 364 -21.87 9.27 7.36
N ASN A 365 -22.71 8.42 7.96
CA ASN A 365 -22.35 7.63 9.14
C ASN A 365 -21.22 6.64 8.84
N LEU A 366 -21.26 5.96 7.69
CA LEU A 366 -20.18 5.08 7.23
C LEU A 366 -18.86 5.86 7.09
N TYR A 367 -18.92 7.07 6.52
CA TYR A 367 -17.73 7.90 6.37
C TYR A 367 -17.12 8.28 7.71
N LYS A 368 -17.93 8.85 8.61
CA LYS A 368 -17.49 9.33 9.91
C LYS A 368 -16.92 8.22 10.78
N ASN A 369 -17.59 7.07 10.80
CA ASN A 369 -17.25 5.97 11.71
C ASN A 369 -16.16 5.05 11.16
N VAL A 370 -16.15 4.78 9.84
CA VAL A 370 -15.20 3.82 9.25
C VAL A 370 -14.16 4.51 8.38
N VAL A 371 -14.58 5.27 7.37
CA VAL A 371 -13.64 5.78 6.35
C VAL A 371 -12.63 6.76 6.95
N VAL A 372 -13.08 7.72 7.76
CA VAL A 372 -12.20 8.72 8.41
C VAL A 372 -11.21 8.05 9.38
N SER A 373 -11.68 7.05 10.11
CA SER A 373 -10.92 6.35 11.15
C SER A 373 -9.89 5.40 10.53
N SER A 374 -10.32 4.61 9.54
CA SER A 374 -9.63 3.39 9.15
C SER A 374 -9.11 3.36 7.70
N CYS A 375 -9.58 4.24 6.82
CA CYS A 375 -9.23 4.21 5.39
C CYS A 375 -8.56 5.49 4.89
N ARG A 376 -9.14 6.65 5.20
CA ARG A 376 -8.84 7.96 4.57
C ARG A 376 -7.37 8.34 4.68
N THR A 377 -6.74 8.11 5.83
CA THR A 377 -5.34 8.49 6.13
C THR A 377 -4.37 8.11 5.01
N CYS A 378 -4.48 6.88 4.50
CA CYS A 378 -3.60 6.37 3.45
C CYS A 378 -4.27 6.50 2.08
N HIS A 379 -5.59 6.27 1.98
CA HIS A 379 -6.30 6.29 0.71
C HIS A 379 -6.33 7.68 0.06
N ILE A 380 -6.45 8.76 0.83
CA ILE A 380 -6.46 10.13 0.30
C ILE A 380 -5.13 10.55 -0.36
N LEU A 381 -4.07 9.77 -0.18
CA LEU A 381 -2.76 9.97 -0.79
C LEU A 381 -2.55 9.07 -2.00
N ARG A 382 -3.52 8.20 -2.27
CA ARG A 382 -3.48 7.19 -3.33
C ARG A 382 -4.36 7.66 -4.47
N GLY A 383 -3.83 7.51 -5.67
CA GLY A 383 -4.53 7.82 -6.90
C GLY A 383 -3.59 8.43 -7.91
N ASN A 384 -3.88 8.17 -9.17
CA ASN A 384 -3.40 8.96 -10.29
C ASN A 384 -4.64 9.46 -11.04
N GLN A 385 -4.50 10.35 -12.01
CA GLN A 385 -5.66 10.85 -12.75
C GLN A 385 -6.56 9.73 -13.34
N PRO A 386 -6.03 8.64 -13.92
CA PRO A 386 -6.86 7.55 -14.42
C PRO A 386 -7.44 6.60 -13.34
N MET A 387 -7.00 6.71 -12.08
CA MET A 387 -7.45 5.88 -10.94
C MET A 387 -7.68 6.76 -9.71
N SER A 388 -8.41 7.85 -9.89
CA SER A 388 -8.61 8.84 -8.84
C SER A 388 -9.50 8.34 -7.71
N GLU A 389 -10.33 7.32 -7.95
CA GLU A 389 -11.37 6.84 -7.04
C GLU A 389 -10.80 6.11 -5.81
N LEU A 390 -9.53 5.70 -5.85
CA LEU A 390 -8.87 5.06 -4.69
C LEU A 390 -8.77 6.00 -3.48
N ASN A 391 -8.98 7.30 -3.69
CA ASN A 391 -9.02 8.33 -2.66
C ASN A 391 -10.23 8.27 -1.72
N PHE A 392 -11.30 7.58 -2.13
CA PHE A 392 -12.58 7.52 -1.42
C PHE A 392 -13.21 8.88 -1.11
N GLU A 393 -13.06 9.86 -2.00
CA GLU A 393 -13.62 11.21 -1.83
C GLU A 393 -15.15 11.25 -1.84
N THR A 394 -15.79 10.28 -2.49
CA THR A 394 -17.25 10.16 -2.58
C THR A 394 -17.72 8.78 -2.15
N TYR A 395 -18.99 8.67 -1.77
CA TYR A 395 -19.60 7.36 -1.49
C TYR A 395 -19.50 6.41 -2.69
N ALA A 396 -19.70 6.92 -3.92
CA ALA A 396 -19.58 6.11 -5.14
C ALA A 396 -18.15 5.56 -5.34
N HIS A 397 -17.13 6.38 -5.04
CA HIS A 397 -15.74 5.94 -5.08
C HIS A 397 -15.51 4.78 -4.10
N PHE A 398 -15.96 4.89 -2.85
CA PHE A 398 -15.82 3.82 -1.87
C PHE A 398 -16.62 2.58 -2.24
N SER A 399 -17.87 2.77 -2.68
CA SER A 399 -18.76 1.69 -3.09
C SER A 399 -18.20 0.89 -4.25
N GLY A 400 -17.55 1.54 -5.22
CA GLY A 400 -16.90 0.88 -6.34
C GLY A 400 -15.75 -0.06 -5.96
N TYR A 401 -15.32 -0.07 -4.70
CA TYR A 401 -14.30 -0.97 -4.17
C TYR A 401 -14.86 -2.04 -3.20
N ALA A 402 -16.18 -2.23 -3.11
CA ALA A 402 -16.80 -3.18 -2.17
C ALA A 402 -16.18 -4.58 -2.17
N ASP A 403 -15.97 -5.18 -3.35
CA ASP A 403 -15.32 -6.49 -3.48
C ASP A 403 -13.89 -6.50 -2.94
N ARG A 404 -13.15 -5.41 -3.18
CA ARG A 404 -11.76 -5.25 -2.74
C ARG A 404 -11.71 -5.05 -1.24
N ILE A 405 -12.64 -4.29 -0.69
CA ILE A 405 -12.81 -4.06 0.75
C ILE A 405 -13.14 -5.38 1.43
N LYS A 406 -14.12 -6.15 0.95
CA LYS A 406 -14.40 -7.49 1.47
C LYS A 406 -13.14 -8.36 1.43
N ALA A 407 -12.48 -8.44 0.27
CA ALA A 407 -11.36 -9.34 0.10
C ALA A 407 -10.13 -8.95 0.95
N HIS A 408 -9.85 -7.66 1.16
CA HIS A 408 -8.67 -7.20 1.91
C HIS A 408 -8.92 -7.01 3.40
N VAL A 409 -10.09 -6.49 3.78
CA VAL A 409 -10.45 -6.22 5.17
C VAL A 409 -11.05 -7.48 5.81
N ILE A 410 -12.13 -8.02 5.25
CA ILE A 410 -12.92 -9.11 5.86
C ILE A 410 -12.27 -10.48 5.66
N ASP A 411 -11.81 -10.80 4.45
CA ASP A 411 -11.33 -12.15 4.14
C ASP A 411 -9.86 -12.34 4.52
N ARG A 412 -8.97 -11.43 4.07
CA ARG A 412 -7.51 -11.54 4.28
C ARG A 412 -7.00 -10.89 5.57
N GLY A 413 -7.72 -9.93 6.14
CA GLY A 413 -7.21 -9.11 7.23
C GLY A 413 -5.89 -8.41 6.93
N ASN A 414 -5.59 -8.12 5.65
CA ASN A 414 -4.37 -7.44 5.23
C ASN A 414 -4.59 -5.94 4.95
N MET A 415 -5.77 -5.43 5.31
CA MET A 415 -6.06 -4.01 5.45
C MET A 415 -6.94 -3.79 6.70
N PRO A 416 -6.83 -2.63 7.37
CA PRO A 416 -5.86 -1.55 7.16
C PRO A 416 -4.39 -1.97 7.37
N LEU A 417 -3.45 -1.28 6.70
CA LEU A 417 -2.03 -1.67 6.68
C LEU A 417 -1.24 -1.29 7.93
N ALA A 418 -1.83 -0.53 8.84
CA ALA A 418 -1.27 -0.17 10.13
C ALA A 418 -1.98 -0.96 11.24
N LYS A 419 -1.22 -1.62 12.12
CA LYS A 419 -1.76 -2.47 13.20
C LYS A 419 -2.75 -1.74 14.10
N ILE A 420 -2.44 -0.52 14.56
CA ILE A 420 -3.30 0.22 15.50
C ILE A 420 -4.68 0.47 14.88
N VAL A 421 -4.70 0.83 13.60
CA VAL A 421 -5.93 1.05 12.85
C VAL A 421 -6.69 -0.27 12.63
N TYR A 422 -5.96 -1.33 12.27
CA TYR A 422 -6.52 -2.66 12.14
C TYR A 422 -7.17 -3.14 13.44
N GLU A 423 -6.47 -3.04 14.56
CA GLU A 423 -6.98 -3.46 15.88
C GLU A 423 -8.21 -2.65 16.27
N ARG A 424 -8.17 -1.32 16.10
CA ARG A 424 -9.32 -0.45 16.35
C ARG A 424 -10.54 -0.82 15.52
N LEU A 425 -10.37 -1.06 14.22
CA LEU A 425 -11.46 -1.45 13.33
C LEU A 425 -12.18 -2.70 13.87
N TRP A 426 -11.41 -3.71 14.29
CA TRP A 426 -11.92 -4.99 14.76
C TRP A 426 -12.34 -5.03 16.24
N SER A 427 -11.84 -4.11 17.07
CA SER A 427 -12.16 -4.04 18.51
C SER A 427 -13.31 -3.09 18.83
N THR A 428 -13.92 -2.45 17.82
CA THR A 428 -14.98 -1.46 17.98
C THR A 428 -16.16 -1.76 17.05
N THR A 429 -17.18 -0.89 17.04
CA THR A 429 -18.34 -1.01 16.15
C THR A 429 -18.05 -0.63 14.69
N GLU A 430 -16.81 -0.24 14.37
CA GLU A 430 -16.40 0.09 13.00
C GLU A 430 -16.56 -1.12 12.05
N ALA A 431 -16.14 -2.31 12.48
CA ALA A 431 -16.30 -3.54 11.69
C ALA A 431 -17.78 -3.88 11.43
N ASP A 432 -18.65 -3.68 12.42
CA ASP A 432 -20.10 -3.90 12.26
C ASP A 432 -20.74 -2.88 11.30
N THR A 433 -20.32 -1.61 11.38
CA THR A 433 -20.77 -0.56 10.45
C THR A 433 -20.36 -0.89 9.02
N LEU A 434 -19.10 -1.33 8.81
CA LEU A 434 -18.60 -1.73 7.50
C LEU A 434 -19.33 -2.97 6.96
N ALA A 435 -19.56 -3.97 7.81
CA ALA A 435 -20.26 -5.19 7.44
C ALA A 435 -21.72 -4.91 7.06
N THR A 436 -22.39 -3.98 7.77
CA THR A 436 -23.74 -3.53 7.41
C THR A 436 -23.80 -2.89 6.04
N PHE A 437 -22.83 -2.04 5.70
CA PHE A 437 -22.71 -1.48 4.34
C PHE A 437 -22.52 -2.59 3.30
N LEU A 438 -21.57 -3.52 3.53
CA LEU A 438 -21.28 -4.60 2.59
C LEU A 438 -22.48 -5.54 2.40
N THR A 439 -23.18 -5.92 3.46
CA THR A 439 -24.36 -6.79 3.37
C THR A 439 -25.55 -6.07 2.73
N THR A 440 -25.93 -4.91 3.25
CA THR A 440 -27.19 -4.26 2.87
C THR A 440 -27.09 -3.48 1.56
N ALA A 441 -25.99 -2.75 1.35
CA ALA A 441 -25.84 -1.89 0.17
C ALA A 441 -25.12 -2.60 -0.99
N GLN A 442 -24.31 -3.64 -0.72
CA GLN A 442 -23.48 -4.31 -1.73
C GLN A 442 -23.79 -5.79 -1.92
N SER A 443 -24.78 -6.33 -1.18
CA SER A 443 -25.19 -7.74 -1.22
C SER A 443 -24.04 -8.74 -0.99
N GLN A 444 -23.06 -8.36 -0.18
CA GLN A 444 -21.88 -9.18 0.10
C GLN A 444 -22.11 -10.11 1.30
N PRO A 445 -21.74 -11.40 1.20
CA PRO A 445 -21.88 -12.36 2.29
C PRO A 445 -20.73 -12.18 3.30
N VAL A 446 -20.87 -11.22 4.21
CA VAL A 446 -19.86 -10.87 5.22
C VAL A 446 -20.32 -11.07 6.66
N ARG A 447 -21.47 -11.74 6.85
CA ARG A 447 -22.00 -12.11 8.16
C ARG A 447 -22.28 -13.61 8.20
N ASP A 448 -22.20 -14.20 9.39
CA ASP A 448 -22.58 -15.59 9.63
C ASP A 448 -24.09 -15.76 9.86
N ALA A 449 -24.52 -16.99 10.15
CA ALA A 449 -25.92 -17.32 10.40
C ALA A 449 -26.50 -16.66 11.67
N ASN A 450 -25.65 -16.23 12.61
CA ASN A 450 -26.04 -15.49 13.82
C ASN A 450 -25.95 -13.98 13.63
N ASN A 451 -25.78 -13.52 12.38
CA ASN A 451 -25.60 -12.11 12.01
C ASN A 451 -24.31 -11.47 12.55
N ALA A 452 -23.34 -12.26 13.03
CA ALA A 452 -22.04 -11.76 13.46
C ALA A 452 -21.15 -11.46 12.25
N VAL A 453 -20.31 -10.44 12.34
CA VAL A 453 -19.36 -10.08 11.28
C VAL A 453 -18.33 -11.20 11.10
N LEU A 454 -18.16 -11.65 9.85
CA LEU A 454 -17.08 -12.58 9.52
C LEU A 454 -15.72 -11.90 9.73
N GLN A 455 -14.82 -12.57 10.45
CA GLN A 455 -13.50 -12.02 10.76
C GLN A 455 -12.38 -12.73 9.99
N PRO A 456 -11.23 -12.05 9.75
CA PRO A 456 -10.00 -12.69 9.31
C PRO A 456 -9.57 -13.81 10.26
N GLY A 457 -8.84 -14.81 9.73
CA GLY A 457 -8.44 -16.00 10.48
C GLY A 457 -9.31 -17.24 10.21
N ARG A 458 -10.50 -17.04 9.63
CA ARG A 458 -11.37 -18.13 9.18
C ARG A 458 -10.90 -18.71 7.84
N PRO A 459 -11.11 -20.02 7.58
CA PRO A 459 -10.77 -20.63 6.30
C PRO A 459 -11.59 -20.02 5.15
N VAL A 460 -10.93 -19.64 4.05
CA VAL A 460 -11.57 -19.15 2.82
C VAL A 460 -11.12 -20.00 1.63
N ALA A 461 -12.06 -20.68 0.98
CA ALA A 461 -11.79 -21.48 -0.21
C ALA A 461 -11.53 -20.57 -1.43
N ILE A 462 -10.38 -20.75 -2.08
CA ILE A 462 -10.00 -20.02 -3.31
C ILE A 462 -9.48 -21.09 -4.30
N PRO A 463 -10.37 -21.67 -5.13
CA PRO A 463 -10.03 -22.77 -6.03
C PRO A 463 -9.24 -22.34 -7.29
N GLY A 464 -8.92 -21.05 -7.41
CA GLY A 464 -8.33 -20.45 -8.60
C GLY A 464 -9.40 -19.95 -9.61
N PRO A 465 -8.95 -19.31 -10.70
CA PRO A 465 -9.85 -18.78 -11.71
C PRO A 465 -10.41 -19.87 -12.63
N ASP A 466 -11.61 -19.62 -13.16
CA ASP A 466 -12.18 -20.39 -14.27
C ASP A 466 -11.25 -20.34 -15.49
N ARG A 467 -11.13 -21.47 -16.21
CA ARG A 467 -10.24 -21.58 -17.37
C ARG A 467 -10.63 -22.70 -18.32
N THR A 468 -10.16 -22.57 -19.56
CA THR A 468 -10.15 -23.65 -20.56
C THR A 468 -8.72 -24.15 -20.70
N THR A 469 -8.48 -25.45 -20.63
CA THR A 469 -7.14 -26.07 -20.65
C THR A 469 -7.19 -27.47 -21.25
N THR A 470 -6.04 -28.08 -21.51
CA THR A 470 -5.94 -29.50 -21.90
C THR A 470 -5.93 -30.43 -20.68
N SER A 471 -6.26 -31.69 -20.88
CA SER A 471 -6.12 -32.78 -19.91
C SER A 471 -4.69 -33.37 -19.95
N PRO A 472 -4.05 -33.71 -18.81
CA PRO A 472 -4.51 -33.48 -17.44
C PRO A 472 -4.32 -32.03 -16.99
N ALA A 473 -5.20 -31.56 -16.10
CA ALA A 473 -5.18 -30.19 -15.55
C ALA A 473 -4.87 -30.20 -14.05
N THR A 474 -3.85 -29.43 -13.62
CA THR A 474 -3.51 -29.26 -12.21
C THR A 474 -4.29 -28.10 -11.60
N LEU A 475 -5.12 -28.34 -10.59
CA LEU A 475 -5.82 -27.27 -9.84
C LEU A 475 -4.92 -26.77 -8.71
N SER A 476 -5.28 -25.64 -8.11
CA SER A 476 -4.54 -25.10 -6.97
C SER A 476 -5.48 -24.48 -5.95
N ALA A 477 -5.44 -24.99 -4.73
CA ALA A 477 -5.99 -24.38 -3.54
C ALA A 477 -4.94 -23.57 -2.77
N ALA A 478 -3.74 -23.34 -3.34
CA ALA A 478 -2.65 -22.63 -2.64
C ALA A 478 -3.00 -21.18 -2.30
N GLY A 479 -3.98 -20.59 -3.00
CA GLY A 479 -4.50 -19.26 -2.69
C GLY A 479 -5.48 -19.23 -1.51
N SER A 480 -5.97 -20.38 -1.02
CA SER A 480 -6.90 -20.44 0.10
C SER A 480 -6.31 -19.82 1.37
N LEU A 481 -7.13 -19.02 2.04
CA LEU A 481 -6.72 -18.29 3.23
C LEU A 481 -6.99 -19.14 4.47
N TYR A 482 -6.06 -19.09 5.42
CA TYR A 482 -6.18 -19.72 6.75
C TYR A 482 -6.64 -21.19 6.68
N ALA A 483 -6.17 -21.95 5.70
CA ALA A 483 -6.54 -23.36 5.51
C ALA A 483 -5.45 -24.29 6.06
N SER A 484 -5.86 -25.32 6.79
CA SER A 484 -5.02 -26.45 7.22
C SER A 484 -5.35 -27.75 6.47
N SER A 485 -6.52 -27.84 5.84
CA SER A 485 -6.97 -29.01 5.08
C SER A 485 -7.89 -28.63 3.93
N TYR A 486 -7.92 -29.48 2.91
CA TYR A 486 -8.56 -29.24 1.62
C TYR A 486 -9.47 -30.41 1.26
N SER A 487 -10.61 -30.10 0.65
CA SER A 487 -11.56 -31.10 0.16
C SER A 487 -12.13 -30.65 -1.18
N TRP A 488 -11.72 -31.34 -2.24
CA TRP A 488 -12.22 -31.16 -3.59
C TRP A 488 -13.29 -32.20 -3.90
N SER A 489 -14.39 -31.74 -4.48
CA SER A 489 -15.49 -32.59 -4.94
C SER A 489 -15.94 -32.17 -6.33
N LYS A 490 -16.57 -33.09 -7.05
CA LYS A 490 -17.14 -32.82 -8.37
C LYS A 490 -18.60 -32.42 -8.20
N VAL A 491 -18.98 -31.25 -8.71
CA VAL A 491 -20.38 -30.80 -8.79
C VAL A 491 -21.01 -31.33 -10.09
N SER A 492 -20.28 -31.22 -11.20
CA SER A 492 -20.70 -31.73 -12.52
C SER A 492 -19.50 -32.07 -13.42
N GLY A 493 -19.75 -32.80 -14.51
CA GLY A 493 -18.74 -33.21 -15.49
C GLY A 493 -18.32 -34.69 -15.37
N THR A 494 -17.63 -35.20 -16.38
CA THR A 494 -17.22 -36.61 -16.48
C THR A 494 -15.76 -36.84 -16.08
N ALA A 495 -14.94 -35.80 -15.98
CA ALA A 495 -13.53 -35.94 -15.62
C ALA A 495 -13.34 -36.40 -14.16
N THR A 496 -12.20 -37.04 -13.88
CA THR A 496 -11.85 -37.65 -12.59
C THR A 496 -10.85 -36.78 -11.85
N LEU A 497 -11.06 -36.61 -10.55
CA LEU A 497 -10.16 -35.91 -9.62
C LEU A 497 -9.26 -36.94 -8.91
N THR A 498 -7.95 -36.75 -8.98
CA THR A 498 -6.97 -37.50 -8.19
C THR A 498 -6.37 -36.60 -7.10
N ASN A 499 -6.07 -37.18 -5.94
CA ASN A 499 -5.60 -36.47 -4.74
C ASN A 499 -6.53 -35.32 -4.30
N PRO A 500 -7.85 -35.55 -4.14
CA PRO A 500 -8.84 -34.49 -3.86
C PRO A 500 -8.67 -33.82 -2.48
N THR A 501 -7.77 -34.30 -1.63
CA THR A 501 -7.44 -33.68 -0.34
C THR A 501 -6.16 -32.85 -0.37
N SER A 502 -5.49 -32.78 -1.51
CA SER A 502 -4.24 -32.02 -1.68
C SER A 502 -4.48 -30.56 -2.03
N VAL A 503 -3.44 -29.75 -1.84
CA VAL A 503 -3.40 -28.35 -2.32
C VAL A 503 -3.48 -28.31 -3.85
N THR A 504 -2.94 -29.32 -4.55
CA THR A 504 -2.81 -29.36 -6.01
C THR A 504 -3.36 -30.66 -6.59
N PRO A 505 -4.68 -30.88 -6.58
CA PRO A 505 -5.27 -32.07 -7.18
C PRO A 505 -5.14 -32.03 -8.71
N THR A 506 -5.30 -33.19 -9.35
CA THR A 506 -5.25 -33.30 -10.80
C THR A 506 -6.61 -33.73 -11.34
N LEU A 507 -7.09 -33.02 -12.35
CA LEU A 507 -8.29 -33.33 -13.11
C LEU A 507 -7.89 -34.01 -14.43
N THR A 508 -8.39 -35.21 -14.68
CA THR A 508 -8.11 -35.96 -15.91
C THR A 508 -9.42 -36.47 -16.52
N GLY A 509 -9.64 -36.20 -17.79
CA GLY A 509 -10.83 -36.67 -18.50
C GLY A 509 -10.83 -36.32 -19.98
N ALA A 510 -11.92 -36.67 -20.65
CA ALA A 510 -12.22 -36.23 -22.00
C ALA A 510 -12.66 -34.75 -22.02
N ASP A 511 -12.76 -34.20 -23.23
CA ASP A 511 -13.20 -32.82 -23.43
C ASP A 511 -14.60 -32.58 -22.87
N GLY A 512 -14.79 -31.42 -22.27
CA GLY A 512 -16.05 -31.03 -21.64
C GLY A 512 -15.89 -30.09 -20.45
N THR A 513 -17.02 -29.53 -20.03
CA THR A 513 -17.11 -28.62 -18.88
C THR A 513 -17.20 -29.42 -17.58
N ASN A 514 -16.34 -29.09 -16.62
CA ASN A 514 -16.34 -29.69 -15.29
C ASN A 514 -16.46 -28.58 -14.24
N VAL A 515 -17.42 -28.71 -13.32
CA VAL A 515 -17.56 -27.80 -12.18
C VAL A 515 -17.08 -28.53 -10.93
N LEU A 516 -16.06 -27.98 -10.29
CA LEU A 516 -15.41 -28.56 -9.13
C LEU A 516 -15.58 -27.65 -7.93
N ARG A 517 -15.77 -28.23 -6.75
CA ARG A 517 -16.01 -27.52 -5.51
C ARG A 517 -14.88 -27.75 -4.53
N LEU A 518 -14.34 -26.66 -4.00
CA LEU A 518 -13.38 -26.64 -2.91
C LEU A 518 -14.07 -26.22 -1.61
N VAL A 519 -13.88 -27.03 -0.58
CA VAL A 519 -14.08 -26.64 0.82
C VAL A 519 -12.74 -26.76 1.53
N VAL A 520 -12.36 -25.73 2.29
CA VAL A 520 -11.16 -25.75 3.13
C VAL A 520 -11.53 -25.58 4.59
N SER A 521 -10.70 -26.09 5.48
CA SER A 521 -10.94 -25.98 6.92
C SER A 521 -9.71 -25.55 7.69
N ASN A 522 -9.97 -24.99 8.88
CA ASN A 522 -8.98 -24.67 9.90
C ASN A 522 -9.45 -25.30 11.21
N GLY A 523 -8.85 -26.42 11.61
CA GLY A 523 -9.41 -27.24 12.68
C GLY A 523 -10.83 -27.70 12.34
N THR A 524 -11.80 -27.37 13.21
CA THR A 524 -13.22 -27.74 13.03
C THR A 524 -14.03 -26.74 12.20
N THR A 525 -13.50 -25.55 11.94
CA THR A 525 -14.20 -24.53 11.14
C THR A 525 -14.03 -24.84 9.66
N GLN A 526 -15.12 -24.78 8.88
CA GLN A 526 -15.12 -24.96 7.43
C GLN A 526 -15.42 -23.65 6.70
N SER A 527 -14.86 -23.50 5.51
CA SER A 527 -15.19 -22.39 4.62
C SER A 527 -16.57 -22.58 4.01
N THR A 528 -17.18 -21.49 3.54
CA THR A 528 -18.20 -21.60 2.51
C THR A 528 -17.61 -22.34 1.29
N PRO A 529 -18.36 -23.23 0.63
CA PRO A 529 -17.88 -23.87 -0.59
C PRO A 529 -17.62 -22.84 -1.70
N ALA A 530 -16.55 -23.04 -2.45
CA ALA A 530 -16.23 -22.24 -3.63
C ALA A 530 -16.06 -23.14 -4.84
N ASP A 531 -16.69 -22.76 -5.96
CA ASP A 531 -16.68 -23.54 -7.19
C ASP A 531 -15.70 -22.95 -8.21
N VAL A 532 -15.13 -23.81 -9.05
CA VAL A 532 -14.31 -23.46 -10.21
C VAL A 532 -14.78 -24.25 -11.42
N THR A 533 -14.86 -23.58 -12.56
CA THR A 533 -15.20 -24.18 -13.85
C THR A 533 -13.93 -24.42 -14.66
N VAL A 534 -13.68 -25.68 -14.98
CA VAL A 534 -12.56 -26.11 -15.84
C VAL A 534 -13.13 -26.79 -17.08
N ILE A 535 -12.90 -26.16 -18.23
CA ILE A 535 -13.24 -26.73 -19.53
C ILE A 535 -12.00 -27.46 -20.04
N LEU A 536 -12.10 -28.78 -20.19
CA LEU A 536 -11.09 -29.58 -20.88
C LEU A 536 -11.35 -29.49 -22.38
N ASP A 537 -10.36 -29.06 -23.14
CA ASP A 537 -10.42 -28.92 -24.60
C ASP A 537 -9.06 -29.30 -25.20
N SER A 538 -9.01 -30.48 -25.82
CA SER A 538 -7.83 -31.02 -26.48
C SER A 538 -7.46 -30.28 -27.76
N THR A 539 -8.35 -29.46 -28.30
CA THR A 539 -8.15 -28.67 -29.54
C THR A 539 -7.65 -27.26 -29.27
N LEU A 540 -7.48 -26.88 -27.99
CA LEU A 540 -7.08 -25.54 -27.58
C LEU A 540 -5.73 -25.13 -28.22
N SER A 541 -5.75 -24.03 -28.97
CA SER A 541 -4.58 -23.49 -29.67
C SER A 541 -4.36 -22.00 -29.34
N PRO A 542 -3.15 -21.59 -28.91
CA PRO A 542 -2.03 -22.46 -28.52
C PRO A 542 -2.39 -23.31 -27.29
N ALA A 543 -1.81 -24.51 -27.20
CA ALA A 543 -1.92 -25.33 -26.00
C ALA A 543 -1.39 -24.55 -24.79
N PRO A 544 -1.98 -24.68 -23.58
CA PRO A 544 -1.59 -23.87 -22.42
C PRO A 544 -0.09 -23.87 -22.12
N SER A 545 0.55 -25.04 -22.21
CA SER A 545 1.99 -25.22 -21.99
C SER A 545 2.88 -24.58 -23.06
N ALA A 546 2.32 -24.24 -24.21
CA ALA A 546 3.01 -23.59 -25.33
C ALA A 546 2.88 -22.06 -25.30
N ILE A 547 2.02 -21.48 -24.45
CA ILE A 547 1.85 -20.02 -24.36
C ILE A 547 3.15 -19.39 -23.84
N ARG A 548 3.65 -18.37 -24.53
CA ARG A 548 4.85 -17.59 -24.20
C ARG A 548 4.53 -16.11 -24.09
N PHE A 549 5.49 -15.31 -23.64
CA PHE A 549 5.32 -13.86 -23.55
C PHE A 549 5.05 -13.25 -24.93
N SER A 550 5.61 -13.79 -26.01
CA SER A 550 5.31 -13.33 -27.38
C SER A 550 3.82 -13.34 -27.70
N ASP A 551 3.09 -14.37 -27.25
CA ASP A 551 1.65 -14.48 -27.52
C ASP A 551 0.86 -13.46 -26.69
N ILE A 552 1.26 -13.27 -25.43
CA ILE A 552 0.67 -12.28 -24.51
C ILE A 552 0.92 -10.86 -25.01
N LYS A 553 2.15 -10.58 -25.41
CA LYS A 553 2.58 -9.32 -26.04
C LYS A 553 1.75 -9.03 -27.29
N ALA A 554 1.55 -10.02 -28.16
CA ALA A 554 0.72 -9.86 -29.35
C ALA A 554 -0.73 -9.45 -29.00
N VAL A 555 -1.31 -10.03 -27.95
CA VAL A 555 -2.64 -9.62 -27.47
C VAL A 555 -2.65 -8.18 -26.93
N LEU A 556 -1.66 -7.82 -26.11
CA LEU A 556 -1.54 -6.46 -25.54
C LEU A 556 -1.29 -5.38 -26.61
N GLN A 557 -0.62 -5.74 -27.70
CA GLN A 557 -0.34 -4.87 -28.83
C GLN A 557 -1.44 -4.91 -29.91
N SER A 558 -2.43 -5.80 -29.78
CA SER A 558 -3.53 -5.91 -30.73
C SER A 558 -4.46 -4.69 -30.66
N ASN A 559 -4.92 -4.23 -31.82
CA ASN A 559 -5.97 -3.22 -31.91
C ASN A 559 -7.30 -3.75 -31.35
N SER A 560 -7.45 -5.08 -31.32
CA SER A 560 -8.70 -5.74 -30.95
C SER A 560 -8.99 -5.75 -29.43
N VAL A 561 -7.97 -5.63 -28.58
CA VAL A 561 -8.16 -5.43 -27.12
C VAL A 561 -8.18 -3.93 -26.77
N GLY A 562 -7.84 -3.06 -27.73
CA GLY A 562 -7.86 -1.60 -27.55
C GLY A 562 -6.82 -1.06 -26.58
N CYS A 563 -5.88 -1.88 -26.10
CA CYS A 563 -4.85 -1.43 -25.14
C CYS A 563 -3.85 -0.45 -25.80
N SER A 564 -3.32 -0.79 -26.97
CA SER A 564 -2.42 0.05 -27.76
C SER A 564 -3.16 0.88 -28.81
N GLY A 565 -4.14 0.28 -29.51
CA GLY A 565 -4.84 0.89 -30.65
C GLY A 565 -5.69 2.13 -30.32
N ALA A 566 -6.06 2.32 -29.05
CA ALA A 566 -6.74 3.53 -28.56
C ALA A 566 -5.77 4.58 -27.98
N GLY A 567 -4.45 4.37 -28.13
CA GLY A 567 -3.40 5.21 -27.58
C GLY A 567 -3.27 5.18 -26.05
N CYS A 568 -3.91 4.22 -25.38
CA CYS A 568 -3.96 4.15 -23.92
C CYS A 568 -2.71 3.52 -23.29
N HIS A 569 -1.97 2.69 -24.04
CA HIS A 569 -0.71 2.06 -23.62
C HIS A 569 0.43 2.20 -24.64
N ASP A 570 0.46 3.31 -25.37
CA ASP A 570 1.55 3.64 -26.28
C ASP A 570 2.51 4.68 -25.67
N ASN A 571 3.74 4.73 -26.19
CA ASN A 571 4.75 5.72 -25.86
C ASN A 571 4.85 6.85 -26.92
N LEU A 572 3.94 6.88 -27.89
CA LEU A 572 3.97 7.80 -29.05
C LEU A 572 2.90 8.90 -28.96
N SER A 573 1.92 8.73 -28.09
CA SER A 573 0.87 9.70 -27.82
C SER A 573 1.38 10.83 -26.93
N ALA A 574 0.94 12.05 -27.24
CA ALA A 574 1.23 13.25 -26.44
C ALA A 574 0.51 13.27 -25.09
N THR A 575 -0.36 12.29 -24.80
CA THR A 575 -0.93 12.08 -23.47
C THR A 575 -0.02 11.20 -22.62
N PRO A 576 0.50 11.69 -21.48
CA PRO A 576 1.18 10.86 -20.50
C PRO A 576 0.41 9.58 -20.19
N GLY A 577 1.13 8.48 -20.21
CA GLY A 577 0.50 7.20 -20.49
C GLY A 577 0.18 6.36 -19.26
N PRO A 578 -0.04 5.07 -19.47
CA PRO A 578 -0.33 4.11 -18.42
C PRO A 578 0.91 3.92 -17.51
N PRO A 579 0.79 3.18 -16.40
CA PRO A 579 1.97 2.78 -15.62
C PRO A 579 2.95 1.87 -16.38
N LEU A 580 2.57 1.32 -17.55
CA LEU A 580 3.41 0.48 -18.38
C LEU A 580 2.99 0.59 -19.86
N TYR A 581 3.93 1.01 -20.72
CA TYR A 581 3.75 1.00 -22.17
C TYR A 581 3.85 -0.42 -22.72
N TYR A 582 3.00 -0.73 -23.71
CA TYR A 582 3.00 -2.03 -24.39
C TYR A 582 3.65 -1.97 -25.77
N THR A 583 3.96 -0.79 -26.29
CA THR A 583 4.68 -0.63 -27.56
C THR A 583 6.14 -1.08 -27.47
N ASN A 584 6.73 -1.35 -28.63
CA ASN A 584 8.17 -1.63 -28.77
C ASN A 584 8.91 -0.28 -28.82
N TYR A 585 9.84 -0.09 -27.90
CA TYR A 585 10.73 1.07 -27.86
C TYR A 585 11.98 0.71 -27.07
N ASP A 586 13.00 1.55 -27.25
CA ASP A 586 14.26 1.50 -26.51
C ASP A 586 14.03 1.79 -25.01
N ARG A 587 13.88 0.73 -24.21
CA ARG A 587 13.63 0.75 -22.77
C ARG A 587 14.92 0.90 -21.99
N ASN A 588 16.00 0.31 -22.49
CA ASN A 588 17.30 0.27 -21.82
C ASN A 588 18.23 1.44 -22.20
N ARG A 589 17.86 2.20 -23.24
CA ARG A 589 18.54 3.37 -23.80
C ARG A 589 19.85 3.07 -24.52
N ASP A 590 19.97 1.92 -25.14
CA ASP A 590 21.15 1.58 -25.94
C ASP A 590 21.06 2.02 -27.41
N ALA A 591 20.04 2.83 -27.75
CA ALA A 591 19.71 3.30 -29.09
C ALA A 591 19.29 2.20 -30.07
N SER A 592 18.94 1.01 -29.55
CA SER A 592 18.34 -0.08 -30.31
C SER A 592 16.96 -0.42 -29.75
N THR A 593 16.16 -1.14 -30.54
CA THR A 593 14.93 -1.76 -30.02
C THR A 593 15.04 -3.25 -30.32
N ASP A 594 15.40 -4.03 -29.30
CA ASP A 594 15.86 -5.39 -29.48
C ASP A 594 15.30 -6.39 -28.42
N ALA A 595 15.93 -7.56 -28.32
CA ALA A 595 15.50 -8.61 -27.41
C ALA A 595 15.70 -8.25 -25.93
N ILE A 596 16.58 -7.31 -25.60
CA ILE A 596 16.78 -6.80 -24.25
C ILE A 596 15.58 -5.95 -23.83
N ASP A 597 15.07 -5.10 -24.72
CA ASP A 597 13.86 -4.32 -24.46
C ASP A 597 12.64 -5.21 -24.25
N ASP A 598 12.52 -6.28 -25.04
CA ASP A 598 11.47 -7.26 -24.85
C ASP A 598 11.58 -7.99 -23.52
N ARG A 599 12.81 -8.28 -23.06
CA ARG A 599 13.04 -8.87 -21.74
C ARG A 599 12.69 -7.92 -20.61
N TRP A 600 12.91 -6.62 -20.79
CA TRP A 600 12.48 -5.59 -19.86
C TRP A 600 10.96 -5.49 -19.80
N PHE A 601 10.30 -5.42 -20.96
CA PHE A 601 8.85 -5.40 -21.04
C PHE A 601 8.23 -6.63 -20.34
N TYR A 602 8.74 -7.83 -20.64
CA TYR A 602 8.32 -9.06 -19.98
C TYR A 602 8.42 -8.96 -18.46
N THR A 603 9.55 -8.45 -17.95
CA THR A 603 9.80 -8.37 -16.50
C THR A 603 8.84 -7.40 -15.82
N GLU A 604 8.64 -6.23 -16.42
CA GLU A 604 7.71 -5.22 -15.92
C GLU A 604 6.25 -5.70 -15.96
N LEU A 605 5.87 -6.42 -17.02
CA LEU A 605 4.55 -7.03 -17.14
C LEU A 605 4.35 -8.14 -16.12
N ARG A 606 5.35 -9.02 -15.94
CA ARG A 606 5.31 -10.12 -14.97
C ARG A 606 5.13 -9.60 -13.55
N GLY A 607 5.72 -8.45 -13.21
CA GLY A 607 5.47 -7.82 -11.91
C GLY A 607 4.08 -7.19 -11.73
N ARG A 608 3.17 -7.35 -12.70
CA ARG A 608 1.73 -7.09 -12.57
C ARG A 608 0.91 -8.35 -12.28
N ILE A 609 1.58 -9.48 -12.04
CA ILE A 609 0.96 -10.78 -11.73
C ILE A 609 1.06 -11.04 -10.23
N ASN A 610 -0.02 -11.46 -9.61
CA ASN A 610 0.01 -12.02 -8.27
C ASN A 610 -0.03 -13.56 -8.38
N PHE A 611 1.13 -14.21 -8.29
CA PHE A 611 1.23 -15.67 -8.41
C PHE A 611 0.59 -16.43 -7.24
N THR A 612 0.35 -15.77 -6.11
CA THR A 612 -0.35 -16.37 -4.95
C THR A 612 -1.87 -16.23 -5.04
N ASP A 613 -2.35 -15.28 -5.84
CA ASP A 613 -3.77 -15.07 -6.12
C ASP A 613 -3.93 -14.46 -7.52
N ILE A 614 -4.10 -15.34 -8.49
CA ILE A 614 -4.08 -14.98 -9.92
C ILE A 614 -5.20 -13.99 -10.24
N ALA A 615 -6.41 -14.21 -9.72
CA ALA A 615 -7.53 -13.31 -9.92
C ALA A 615 -7.27 -11.92 -9.32
N ALA A 616 -6.36 -11.82 -8.35
CA ALA A 616 -5.90 -10.55 -7.80
C ALA A 616 -4.76 -9.87 -8.58
N SER A 617 -4.32 -10.41 -9.70
CA SER A 617 -3.29 -9.79 -10.54
C SER A 617 -3.79 -8.47 -11.13
N PRO A 618 -3.12 -7.31 -10.90
CA PRO A 618 -3.45 -6.06 -11.61
C PRO A 618 -3.53 -6.20 -13.14
N LEU A 619 -2.82 -7.17 -13.71
CA LEU A 619 -2.91 -7.50 -15.14
C LEU A 619 -4.29 -8.04 -15.58
N LEU A 620 -4.99 -8.76 -14.71
CA LEU A 620 -6.24 -9.46 -15.03
C LEU A 620 -7.50 -8.74 -14.56
N ARG A 621 -7.37 -7.75 -13.68
CA ARG A 621 -8.51 -7.06 -13.06
C ARG A 621 -8.35 -5.55 -13.13
N LYS A 622 -9.47 -4.85 -13.18
CA LYS A 622 -9.48 -3.40 -12.97
C LYS A 622 -9.34 -3.06 -11.49
N PRO A 623 -8.74 -1.91 -11.17
CA PRO A 623 -8.66 -1.46 -9.79
C PRO A 623 -10.03 -1.15 -9.16
N SER A 624 -10.97 -0.61 -9.96
CA SER A 624 -12.39 -0.36 -9.65
C SER A 624 -13.24 -0.29 -10.93
N GLY A 625 -14.57 -0.30 -10.79
CA GLY A 625 -15.54 -0.21 -11.89
C GLY A 625 -15.59 1.12 -12.67
N HIS A 626 -14.57 1.98 -12.56
CA HIS A 626 -14.49 3.26 -13.31
C HIS A 626 -13.21 3.39 -14.18
N HIS A 627 -12.21 2.51 -14.02
CA HIS A 627 -11.00 2.52 -14.84
C HIS A 627 -11.31 2.07 -16.29
N HIS A 628 -10.88 2.83 -17.31
CA HIS A 628 -11.32 2.70 -18.72
C HIS A 628 -12.85 2.76 -18.91
N GLY A 629 -13.52 3.77 -18.34
CA GLY A 629 -14.96 4.00 -18.54
C GLY A 629 -15.88 2.94 -17.94
N GLY A 630 -15.35 2.09 -17.06
CA GLY A 630 -16.11 1.07 -16.33
C GLY A 630 -16.33 -0.28 -17.01
N ALA A 631 -15.73 -0.54 -18.18
CA ALA A 631 -15.73 -1.87 -18.81
C ALA A 631 -14.89 -2.89 -17.99
N PHE A 632 -14.68 -4.14 -18.42
CA PHE A 632 -13.54 -4.98 -17.98
C PHE A 632 -12.38 -4.88 -19.00
N PRO A 633 -11.09 -5.16 -18.65
CA PRO A 633 -10.00 -5.12 -19.64
C PRO A 633 -10.23 -6.18 -20.72
N PHE A 634 -10.79 -7.31 -20.30
CA PHE A 634 -11.34 -8.34 -21.13
C PHE A 634 -12.81 -8.50 -20.75
N ASP A 635 -13.68 -7.68 -21.33
CA ASP A 635 -15.11 -7.72 -21.01
C ASP A 635 -15.83 -8.84 -21.78
N PRO A 636 -16.25 -9.92 -21.08
CA PRO A 636 -16.94 -11.02 -21.73
C PRO A 636 -18.40 -10.70 -22.05
N SER A 637 -18.95 -9.59 -21.53
CA SER A 637 -20.35 -9.21 -21.71
C SER A 637 -20.63 -8.48 -23.02
N LEU A 638 -19.59 -8.09 -23.78
CA LEU A 638 -19.72 -7.35 -25.02
C LEU A 638 -20.41 -8.19 -26.10
N ALA A 639 -21.65 -7.84 -26.42
CA ALA A 639 -22.48 -8.51 -27.42
C ALA A 639 -22.15 -8.09 -28.87
N THR A 640 -21.27 -7.10 -29.07
CA THR A 640 -20.88 -6.61 -30.41
C THR A 640 -20.35 -7.76 -31.26
N ALA A 641 -20.97 -8.01 -32.41
CA ALA A 641 -20.55 -9.05 -33.32
C ALA A 641 -19.20 -8.69 -33.98
N CYS A 642 -18.28 -9.64 -34.08
CA CYS A 642 -16.98 -9.39 -34.69
C CYS A 642 -17.09 -9.01 -36.18
N ALA A 643 -18.12 -9.51 -36.88
CA ALA A 643 -18.37 -9.23 -38.30
C ALA A 643 -18.67 -7.75 -38.60
N VAL A 644 -19.17 -6.99 -37.62
CA VAL A 644 -19.50 -5.56 -37.77
C VAL A 644 -18.51 -4.64 -37.05
N ALA A 645 -17.40 -5.20 -36.56
CA ALA A 645 -16.36 -4.50 -35.83
C ALA A 645 -15.06 -4.45 -36.66
N PRO A 646 -15.02 -3.75 -37.82
CA PRO A 646 -13.85 -3.74 -38.72
C PRO A 646 -12.58 -3.16 -38.07
N ALA A 647 -12.70 -2.43 -36.96
CA ALA A 647 -11.56 -1.99 -36.15
C ALA A 647 -10.88 -3.12 -35.35
N TYR A 648 -11.43 -4.33 -35.35
CA TYR A 648 -11.04 -5.47 -34.50
C TYR A 648 -10.78 -6.74 -35.34
N PRO A 649 -9.80 -6.74 -36.27
CA PRO A 649 -9.59 -7.83 -37.22
C PRO A 649 -9.29 -9.18 -36.55
N ASP A 650 -8.65 -9.17 -35.37
CA ASP A 650 -8.29 -10.38 -34.62
C ASP A 650 -9.50 -11.04 -33.92
N CYS A 651 -10.65 -10.35 -33.89
CA CYS A 651 -11.92 -10.87 -33.39
C CYS A 651 -12.57 -11.84 -34.37
N SER A 652 -12.22 -11.79 -35.67
CA SER A 652 -12.91 -12.53 -36.75
C SER A 652 -13.15 -14.04 -36.53
N PRO A 653 -12.33 -14.80 -35.77
CA PRO A 653 -12.65 -16.21 -35.46
C PRO A 653 -13.80 -16.40 -34.45
N TYR A 654 -14.28 -15.33 -33.82
CA TYR A 654 -15.29 -15.36 -32.76
C TYR A 654 -16.60 -14.73 -33.22
N ALA A 655 -17.71 -15.15 -32.62
CA ALA A 655 -19.03 -14.57 -32.92
C ALA A 655 -19.15 -13.13 -32.39
N THR A 656 -18.63 -12.88 -31.18
CA THR A 656 -18.72 -11.58 -30.50
C THR A 656 -17.39 -11.17 -29.87
N LEU A 657 -17.26 -9.87 -29.62
CA LEU A 657 -16.10 -9.31 -28.91
C LEU A 657 -16.01 -9.85 -27.48
N GLY A 658 -17.13 -10.14 -26.82
CA GLY A 658 -17.16 -10.81 -25.52
C GLY A 658 -16.57 -12.22 -25.56
N ALA A 659 -16.85 -13.00 -26.61
CA ALA A 659 -16.27 -14.33 -26.78
C ALA A 659 -14.75 -14.24 -27.05
N TYR A 660 -14.32 -13.29 -27.87
CA TYR A 660 -12.90 -12.99 -28.08
C TYR A 660 -12.20 -12.62 -26.76
N ASN A 661 -12.75 -11.67 -26.01
CA ASN A 661 -12.21 -11.22 -24.73
C ASN A 661 -12.12 -12.35 -23.70
N ALA A 662 -13.16 -13.18 -23.59
CA ALA A 662 -13.15 -14.34 -22.70
C ALA A 662 -12.04 -15.33 -23.07
N ALA A 663 -11.80 -15.57 -24.37
CA ALA A 663 -10.71 -16.42 -24.82
C ALA A 663 -9.33 -15.84 -24.49
N LYS A 664 -9.14 -14.52 -24.69
CA LYS A 664 -7.87 -13.84 -24.35
C LYS A 664 -7.62 -13.79 -22.85
N TYR A 665 -8.64 -13.53 -22.04
CA TYR A 665 -8.55 -13.63 -20.57
C TYR A 665 -8.05 -15.01 -20.14
N LYS A 666 -8.65 -16.08 -20.67
CA LYS A 666 -8.24 -17.47 -20.37
C LYS A 666 -6.81 -17.77 -20.81
N MET A 667 -6.37 -17.23 -21.94
CA MET A 667 -4.99 -17.35 -22.40
C MET A 667 -4.01 -16.71 -21.42
N PHE A 668 -4.30 -15.51 -20.89
CA PHE A 668 -3.48 -14.88 -19.86
C PHE A 668 -3.47 -15.71 -18.56
N VAL A 669 -4.63 -16.18 -18.13
CA VAL A 669 -4.76 -17.06 -16.95
C VAL A 669 -3.89 -18.31 -17.11
N ASN A 670 -3.96 -18.99 -18.26
CA ASN A 670 -3.14 -20.17 -18.53
C ASN A 670 -1.65 -19.86 -18.58
N TRP A 671 -1.25 -18.74 -19.19
CA TRP A 671 0.15 -18.28 -19.16
C TRP A 671 0.65 -18.09 -17.73
N ILE A 672 -0.13 -17.39 -16.89
CA ILE A 672 0.22 -17.16 -15.49
C ILE A 672 0.32 -18.47 -14.70
N LEU A 673 -0.64 -19.39 -14.90
CA LEU A 673 -0.66 -20.69 -14.23
C LEU A 673 0.53 -21.58 -14.60
N ASN A 674 1.09 -21.41 -15.79
CA ASN A 674 2.31 -22.07 -16.24
C ASN A 674 3.59 -21.32 -15.83
N GLY A 675 3.49 -20.43 -14.85
CA GLY A 675 4.62 -19.66 -14.34
C GLY A 675 5.03 -18.51 -15.25
N ALA A 676 4.14 -18.03 -16.12
CA ALA A 676 4.32 -16.90 -17.03
C ALA A 676 5.66 -16.94 -17.81
N PRO A 677 5.94 -17.99 -18.60
CA PRO A 677 7.21 -18.12 -19.30
C PRO A 677 7.44 -17.01 -20.33
N TYR A 678 8.71 -16.62 -20.52
CA TYR A 678 9.15 -15.71 -21.58
C TYR A 678 8.92 -16.34 -22.95
#